data_AF-A0A3C2D965-F1
#
_entry.id   AF-A0A3C2D965-F1
#
_cell.length_a   1.000
_cell.length_b   1.000
_cell.length_c   1.000
_cell.angle_alpha   90.00
_cell.angle_beta   90.00
_cell.angle_gamma   90.00
#
_symmetry.space_group_name_H-M   'P 1'
#
loop_
_entity.id
_entity.type
_entity.pdbx_description
1 polymer ?
#
loop_
_entity_poly.entity_id
_entity_poly.type
_entity_poly.pdbx_seq_one_letter_code
_entity_poly.pdbx_strand_id
1 'polypeptide(L)'
;MKTMLRVFVLVTIFVTSPNPVLAQWLQTNGPGGGKVYAFTVMGNNIFAGTQGGGVFRSTNNGKNWSAVNNGLTADSIRALAVSGTNLFAGTEGGGVFLSTDNGASWKAVNSGLTDKYVYSLAVSGTNIFAGTWRGGIFLSKDNGASWSAVNSGLPGSGTGIHSIAVSDKNLFAGTDDGVYLSTNNGTSWSTTKWFSTSLDPFVFSLAIMGTNLYAGTRKGIFLSTNNGTSWKAVNSGITGTIAGIYVKSFAVSGNNLFAGTTNNLGVFLSTNNGDSWSAVNTGLLNTKINALSINTNEAGGTNLFAGTEGDGVFLSADSGTSWSAVNSGLAASFVWPLVSNGQNLFAGTDGNGVFLSTDNGANWSAVNSGLTDKHVYSLAVSGNNIFAGTESGYVFRSADNGASWKGVGVNIFCVRALAVIGTNLFAGTYGRGCFISTDNGASWHSVSSGLNADVWALAVNGSNLFAGTKNGGVYLSNDNGTSWNAVNSGLTSKWIFTLAASGAKLYVGTNGGGVSVSTNNGTSWSDIGYGLTNPYVISFASSGPNVFAATTSGVFLLTNDGTGWKAAHSGLTNTDVRGLAVQGSNLYAATWGGGVWRRPLSEMITSVESFSRELPSTFSLEQNYPNPFNFETTFHYQLPETSHVRISICNETGRLVRTLIDGKKEPGTYTVSWNSRNDQGNLSGTGIYFAKFETEKFIDVKKVLLIK
;
A
#
# COMPACT_ATOMS: atom_id res chain seq x y z
N MET A 1 38.03 -68.42 -26.44
CA MET A 1 37.41 -68.69 -25.12
C MET A 1 37.04 -67.35 -24.52
N LYS A 2 35.76 -67.18 -24.12
CA LYS A 2 35.08 -65.90 -23.86
C LYS A 2 35.73 -65.07 -22.74
N THR A 3 36.12 -63.83 -23.05
CA THR A 3 36.43 -62.78 -22.06
C THR A 3 35.12 -62.15 -21.60
N MET A 4 34.75 -62.36 -20.33
CA MET A 4 33.56 -61.76 -19.71
C MET A 4 33.83 -60.31 -19.33
N LEU A 5 33.07 -59.39 -19.93
CA LEU A 5 32.96 -57.99 -19.56
C LEU A 5 32.00 -57.89 -18.34
N ARG A 6 32.49 -57.46 -17.18
CA ARG A 6 31.65 -57.13 -16.02
C ARG A 6 31.21 -55.66 -16.12
N VAL A 7 29.93 -55.43 -16.34
CA VAL A 7 29.29 -54.11 -16.29
C VAL A 7 29.00 -53.77 -14.83
N PHE A 8 29.57 -52.68 -14.32
CA PHE A 8 29.12 -52.05 -13.09
C PHE A 8 27.98 -51.09 -13.41
N VAL A 9 26.77 -51.40 -12.94
CA VAL A 9 25.64 -50.45 -12.96
C VAL A 9 25.72 -49.63 -11.69
N LEU A 10 26.10 -48.36 -11.82
CA LEU A 10 26.01 -47.37 -10.75
C LEU A 10 24.56 -46.88 -10.69
N VAL A 11 23.77 -47.35 -9.72
CA VAL A 11 22.43 -46.81 -9.45
C VAL A 11 22.61 -45.58 -8.56
N THR A 12 22.63 -44.39 -9.16
CA THR A 12 22.56 -43.13 -8.42
C THR A 12 21.10 -42.90 -7.99
N ILE A 13 20.80 -43.21 -6.73
CA ILE A 13 19.52 -42.83 -6.12
C ILE A 13 19.57 -41.33 -5.84
N PHE A 14 18.90 -40.53 -6.66
CA PHE A 14 18.59 -39.14 -6.30
C PHE A 14 17.53 -39.17 -5.20
N VAL A 15 17.96 -39.10 -3.94
CA VAL A 15 17.08 -38.65 -2.86
C VAL A 15 16.94 -37.14 -3.05
N THR A 16 15.93 -36.72 -3.81
CA THR A 16 15.47 -35.33 -3.73
C THR A 16 14.88 -35.16 -2.34
N SER A 17 15.64 -34.63 -1.40
CA SER A 17 15.03 -33.99 -0.23
C SER A 17 14.05 -32.94 -0.79
N PRO A 18 12.76 -32.97 -0.47
CA PRO A 18 11.92 -31.82 -0.76
C PRO A 18 12.58 -30.66 -0.03
N ASN A 19 13.08 -29.66 -0.77
CA ASN A 19 13.35 -28.37 -0.15
C ASN A 19 12.06 -28.00 0.57
N PRO A 20 12.05 -27.79 1.90
CA PRO A 20 10.87 -27.27 2.54
C PRO A 20 10.64 -25.91 1.88
N VAL A 21 9.59 -25.82 1.05
CA VAL A 21 9.10 -24.53 0.59
C VAL A 21 8.74 -23.81 1.87
N LEU A 22 9.56 -22.84 2.27
CA LEU A 22 9.28 -22.04 3.44
C LEU A 22 7.89 -21.44 3.22
N ALA A 23 6.98 -21.76 4.13
CA ALA A 23 5.63 -21.21 4.17
C ALA A 23 5.69 -19.68 4.00
N GLN A 24 5.02 -19.17 2.97
CA GLN A 24 5.15 -17.78 2.56
C GLN A 24 3.81 -17.23 2.08
N TRP A 25 3.65 -15.91 2.17
CA TRP A 25 2.48 -15.25 1.65
C TRP A 25 2.34 -15.45 0.14
N LEU A 26 1.10 -15.70 -0.29
CA LEU A 26 0.73 -15.82 -1.70
C LEU A 26 -0.12 -14.62 -2.08
N GLN A 27 0.28 -13.92 -3.15
CA GLN A 27 -0.52 -12.85 -3.70
C GLN A 27 -1.82 -13.44 -4.25
N THR A 28 -2.94 -12.80 -3.93
CA THR A 28 -4.23 -13.15 -4.55
C THR A 28 -4.37 -12.41 -5.89
N ASN A 29 -5.32 -12.77 -6.74
CA ASN A 29 -5.45 -12.17 -8.09
C ASN A 29 -6.09 -10.77 -8.09
N GLY A 30 -6.14 -10.09 -6.93
CA GLY A 30 -6.76 -8.78 -6.79
C GLY A 30 -6.86 -8.31 -5.33
N PRO A 31 -7.79 -7.39 -5.02
CA PRO A 31 -8.65 -6.64 -5.93
C PRO A 31 -7.90 -6.03 -7.11
N GLY A 32 -8.46 -6.16 -8.31
CA GLY A 32 -7.88 -5.60 -9.53
C GLY A 32 -8.20 -4.12 -9.68
N GLY A 33 -7.25 -3.34 -10.21
CA GLY A 33 -7.41 -1.89 -10.38
C GLY A 33 -6.15 -1.13 -10.00
N GLY A 34 -6.32 0.03 -9.37
CA GLY A 34 -5.25 0.96 -9.01
C GLY A 34 -5.06 2.08 -10.05
N LYS A 35 -4.30 3.09 -9.66
CA LYS A 35 -3.98 4.21 -10.56
C LYS A 35 -2.90 3.76 -11.53
N VAL A 36 -3.13 3.96 -12.82
CA VAL A 36 -2.17 3.60 -13.87
C VAL A 36 -1.65 4.88 -14.51
N TYR A 37 -0.34 5.14 -14.40
CA TYR A 37 0.28 6.39 -14.82
C TYR A 37 1.06 6.31 -16.12
N ALA A 38 1.53 5.12 -16.47
CA ALA A 38 2.35 4.94 -17.66
C ALA A 38 2.05 3.61 -18.33
N PHE A 39 2.25 3.58 -19.64
CA PHE A 39 2.34 2.34 -20.40
C PHE A 39 3.57 2.38 -21.29
N THR A 40 4.09 1.21 -21.62
CA THR A 40 4.96 1.04 -22.78
C THR A 40 4.75 -0.34 -23.40
N VAL A 41 5.14 -0.48 -24.67
CA VAL A 41 5.04 -1.72 -25.44
C VAL A 41 6.44 -2.12 -25.86
N MET A 42 6.80 -3.39 -25.64
CA MET A 42 8.07 -3.97 -26.07
C MET A 42 7.83 -5.35 -26.68
N GLY A 43 7.88 -5.42 -28.01
CA GLY A 43 7.41 -6.58 -28.75
C GLY A 43 5.93 -6.84 -28.48
N ASN A 44 5.56 -8.07 -28.13
CA ASN A 44 4.17 -8.44 -27.80
C ASN A 44 3.78 -8.14 -26.33
N ASN A 45 4.70 -7.57 -25.54
CA ASN A 45 4.47 -7.30 -24.13
C ASN A 45 3.97 -5.87 -23.93
N ILE A 46 2.98 -5.72 -23.07
CA ILE A 46 2.51 -4.43 -22.58
C ILE A 46 2.92 -4.30 -21.13
N PHE A 47 3.51 -3.16 -20.76
CA PHE A 47 3.88 -2.85 -19.40
C PHE A 47 3.03 -1.68 -18.91
N ALA A 48 2.50 -1.79 -17.69
CA ALA A 48 1.74 -0.75 -17.02
C ALA A 48 2.49 -0.32 -15.74
N GLY A 49 2.75 0.98 -15.61
CA GLY A 49 3.31 1.59 -14.41
C GLY A 49 2.18 2.12 -13.52
N THR A 50 2.17 1.70 -12.26
CA THR A 50 1.08 1.98 -11.32
C THR A 50 1.54 2.83 -10.12
N GLN A 51 0.59 3.37 -9.35
CA GLN A 51 0.88 3.96 -8.04
C GLN A 51 0.99 2.84 -6.99
N GLY A 52 2.14 2.70 -6.33
CA GLY A 52 2.34 1.75 -5.23
C GLY A 52 2.37 0.25 -5.60
N GLY A 53 1.98 -0.14 -6.81
CA GLY A 53 2.00 -1.53 -7.28
C GLY A 53 3.19 -1.90 -8.17
N GLY A 54 4.02 -0.92 -8.52
CA GLY A 54 5.17 -1.11 -9.40
C GLY A 54 4.78 -1.27 -10.88
N VAL A 55 5.53 -2.10 -11.59
CA VAL A 55 5.34 -2.44 -13.00
C VAL A 55 4.61 -3.76 -13.13
N PHE A 56 3.56 -3.77 -13.95
CA PHE A 56 2.85 -4.98 -14.36
C PHE A 56 3.09 -5.27 -15.83
N ARG A 57 3.28 -6.54 -16.17
CA ARG A 57 3.45 -7.01 -17.54
C ARG A 57 2.25 -7.85 -17.97
N SER A 58 1.76 -7.61 -19.19
CA SER A 58 0.85 -8.49 -19.89
C SER A 58 1.50 -9.02 -21.17
N THR A 59 1.34 -10.33 -21.40
CA THR A 59 1.82 -11.04 -22.60
C THR A 59 0.68 -11.42 -23.54
N ASN A 60 -0.56 -11.04 -23.21
CA ASN A 60 -1.78 -11.50 -23.87
C ASN A 60 -2.76 -10.34 -24.13
N ASN A 61 -2.22 -9.17 -24.51
CA ASN A 61 -2.98 -7.97 -24.83
C ASN A 61 -3.87 -7.46 -23.67
N GLY A 62 -3.34 -7.47 -22.46
CA GLY A 62 -4.00 -6.93 -21.26
C GLY A 62 -5.01 -7.86 -20.61
N LYS A 63 -5.32 -9.04 -21.19
CA LYS A 63 -6.29 -9.98 -20.60
C LYS A 63 -5.91 -10.40 -19.18
N ASN A 64 -4.61 -10.60 -18.94
CA ASN A 64 -4.05 -10.82 -17.60
C ASN A 64 -2.74 -10.05 -17.43
N TRP A 65 -2.47 -9.68 -16.19
CA TRP A 65 -1.27 -8.96 -15.76
C TRP A 65 -0.52 -9.74 -14.70
N SER A 66 0.79 -9.54 -14.63
CA SER A 66 1.64 -10.05 -13.57
C SER A 66 2.60 -8.96 -13.11
N ALA A 67 2.73 -8.78 -11.80
CA ALA A 67 3.72 -7.86 -11.23
C ALA A 67 5.13 -8.35 -11.57
N VAL A 68 6.00 -7.42 -11.99
CA VAL A 68 7.39 -7.69 -12.40
C VAL A 68 8.32 -6.71 -11.69
N ASN A 69 8.41 -6.82 -10.36
CA ASN A 69 8.99 -5.80 -9.48
C ASN A 69 10.31 -6.22 -8.79
N ASN A 70 10.91 -7.35 -9.16
CA ASN A 70 12.12 -7.83 -8.49
C ASN A 70 13.27 -6.81 -8.65
N GLY A 71 13.84 -6.33 -7.55
CA GLY A 71 14.87 -5.28 -7.55
C GLY A 71 14.35 -3.84 -7.73
N LEU A 72 13.04 -3.65 -7.91
CA LEU A 72 12.41 -2.33 -8.00
C LEU A 72 12.07 -1.82 -6.59
N THR A 73 12.95 -1.01 -6.01
CA THR A 73 12.82 -0.54 -4.63
C THR A 73 11.90 0.69 -4.46
N ALA A 74 11.31 1.18 -5.55
CA ALA A 74 10.32 2.25 -5.56
C ALA A 74 9.17 1.85 -6.48
N ASP A 75 7.97 1.77 -5.93
CA ASP A 75 6.80 1.11 -6.52
C ASP A 75 5.81 2.07 -7.20
N SER A 76 6.04 3.37 -7.12
CA SER A 76 5.24 4.38 -7.81
C SER A 76 5.91 4.77 -9.13
N ILE A 77 5.38 4.22 -10.22
CA ILE A 77 5.97 4.30 -11.56
C ILE A 77 5.27 5.40 -12.35
N ARG A 78 6.02 6.43 -12.70
CA ARG A 78 5.54 7.63 -13.41
C ARG A 78 5.79 7.59 -14.90
N ALA A 79 6.88 6.94 -15.32
CA ALA A 79 7.26 6.85 -16.72
C ALA A 79 7.82 5.47 -17.05
N LEU A 80 7.54 5.00 -18.25
CA LEU A 80 8.12 3.78 -18.83
C LEU A 80 8.63 4.10 -20.23
N ALA A 81 9.82 3.62 -20.57
CA ALA A 81 10.39 3.80 -21.90
C ALA A 81 11.20 2.57 -22.33
N VAL A 82 11.26 2.34 -23.64
CA VAL A 82 12.01 1.25 -24.25
C VAL A 82 13.12 1.82 -25.12
N SER A 83 14.35 1.36 -24.93
CA SER A 83 15.50 1.67 -25.78
C SER A 83 16.16 0.37 -26.25
N GLY A 84 15.98 0.02 -27.52
CA GLY A 84 16.38 -1.28 -28.04
C GLY A 84 15.64 -2.41 -27.31
N THR A 85 16.40 -3.29 -26.63
CA THR A 85 15.85 -4.40 -25.83
C THR A 85 15.73 -4.06 -24.33
N ASN A 86 16.07 -2.84 -23.94
CA ASN A 86 16.11 -2.41 -22.56
C ASN A 86 14.82 -1.67 -22.19
N LEU A 87 14.32 -1.97 -20.99
CA LEU A 87 13.16 -1.31 -20.41
C LEU A 87 13.61 -0.41 -19.25
N PHE A 88 13.09 0.81 -19.22
CA PHE A 88 13.39 1.80 -18.18
C PHE A 88 12.11 2.21 -17.45
N ALA A 89 12.21 2.32 -16.12
CA ALA A 89 11.14 2.82 -15.26
C ALA A 89 11.61 4.06 -14.50
N GLY A 90 10.89 5.17 -14.68
CA GLY A 90 11.02 6.39 -13.90
C GLY A 90 10.06 6.34 -12.72
N THR A 91 10.59 6.56 -11.52
CA THR A 91 9.85 6.36 -10.26
C THR A 91 9.73 7.65 -9.46
N GLU A 92 8.81 7.69 -8.51
CA GLU A 92 8.75 8.75 -7.49
C GLU A 92 9.76 8.48 -6.38
N GLY A 93 10.87 9.22 -6.38
CA GLY A 93 11.87 9.20 -5.31
C GLY A 93 12.96 8.12 -5.44
N GLY A 94 12.75 7.10 -6.26
CA GLY A 94 13.74 6.04 -6.53
C GLY A 94 14.66 6.31 -7.73
N GLY A 95 14.34 7.30 -8.57
CA GLY A 95 15.07 7.61 -9.80
C GLY A 95 14.70 6.68 -10.96
N VAL A 96 15.67 6.37 -11.82
CA VAL A 96 15.53 5.48 -12.98
C VAL A 96 16.01 4.06 -12.65
N PHE A 97 15.20 3.08 -13.03
CA PHE A 97 15.53 1.66 -12.99
C PHE A 97 15.62 1.10 -14.41
N LEU A 98 16.56 0.19 -14.63
CA LEU A 98 16.80 -0.53 -15.88
C LEU A 98 16.48 -2.01 -15.69
N SER A 99 15.77 -2.58 -16.66
CA SER A 99 15.62 -4.02 -16.87
C SER A 99 16.15 -4.40 -18.25
N THR A 100 16.92 -5.48 -18.30
CA THR A 100 17.47 -6.08 -19.54
C THR A 100 16.83 -7.45 -19.84
N ASP A 101 15.78 -7.82 -19.11
CA ASP A 101 15.18 -9.15 -19.08
C ASP A 101 13.63 -9.11 -19.12
N ASN A 102 13.08 -8.15 -19.86
CA ASN A 102 11.63 -7.95 -20.02
C ASN A 102 10.88 -7.74 -18.69
N GLY A 103 11.49 -6.97 -17.79
CA GLY A 103 10.95 -6.60 -16.48
C GLY A 103 11.18 -7.64 -15.38
N ALA A 104 11.74 -8.82 -15.68
CA ALA A 104 11.89 -9.87 -14.68
C ALA A 104 12.78 -9.45 -13.49
N SER A 105 13.77 -8.58 -13.73
CA SER A 105 14.54 -7.92 -12.68
C SER A 105 14.91 -6.48 -13.06
N TRP A 106 15.13 -5.67 -12.03
CA TRP A 106 15.43 -4.24 -12.15
C TRP A 106 16.68 -3.87 -11.36
N LYS A 107 17.42 -2.90 -11.89
CA LYS A 107 18.57 -2.29 -11.23
C LYS A 107 18.46 -0.77 -11.30
N ALA A 108 18.66 -0.09 -10.17
CA ALA A 108 18.74 1.36 -10.12
C ALA A 108 19.97 1.87 -10.91
N VAL A 109 19.77 2.85 -11.79
CA VAL A 109 20.79 3.42 -12.68
C VAL A 109 20.78 4.95 -12.57
N ASN A 110 21.27 5.47 -11.43
CA ASN A 110 21.06 6.85 -11.00
C ASN A 110 22.33 7.72 -10.92
N SER A 111 23.46 7.25 -11.46
CA SER A 111 24.73 8.00 -11.35
C SER A 111 24.60 9.35 -12.06
N GLY A 112 24.79 10.46 -11.34
CA GLY A 112 24.64 11.82 -11.87
C GLY A 112 23.19 12.35 -11.95
N LEU A 113 22.19 11.52 -11.63
CA LEU A 113 20.79 11.94 -11.55
C LEU A 113 20.51 12.54 -10.16
N THR A 114 20.52 13.87 -10.07
CA THR A 114 20.42 14.58 -8.78
C THR A 114 18.98 14.75 -8.27
N ASP A 115 17.98 14.64 -9.14
CA ASP A 115 16.56 14.59 -8.77
C ASP A 115 15.97 13.22 -9.15
N LYS A 116 15.44 12.51 -8.15
CA LYS A 116 14.94 11.14 -8.28
C LYS A 116 13.43 11.06 -8.49
N TYR A 117 12.73 12.17 -8.60
CA TYR A 117 11.32 12.21 -9.00
C TYR A 117 11.24 12.30 -10.53
N VAL A 118 11.21 11.15 -11.20
CA VAL A 118 11.28 11.07 -12.68
C VAL A 118 9.87 10.98 -13.24
N TYR A 119 9.40 12.04 -13.89
CA TYR A 119 8.03 12.14 -14.42
C TYR A 119 7.92 11.77 -15.90
N SER A 120 9.01 11.87 -16.66
CA SER A 120 9.02 11.53 -18.09
C SER A 120 10.31 10.82 -18.46
N LEU A 121 10.21 9.84 -19.35
CA LEU A 121 11.35 9.20 -20.02
C LEU A 121 11.10 9.25 -21.52
N ALA A 122 12.09 9.71 -22.29
CA ALA A 122 12.04 9.73 -23.74
C ALA A 122 13.34 9.19 -24.33
N VAL A 123 13.23 8.51 -25.48
CA VAL A 123 14.36 7.90 -26.19
C VAL A 123 14.48 8.54 -27.56
N SER A 124 15.68 9.03 -27.89
CA SER A 124 16.02 9.57 -29.22
C SER A 124 17.32 8.93 -29.70
N GLY A 125 17.22 8.03 -30.67
CA GLY A 125 18.33 7.16 -31.06
C GLY A 125 18.81 6.33 -29.86
N THR A 126 20.09 6.48 -29.49
CA THR A 126 20.68 5.80 -28.31
C THR A 126 20.63 6.66 -27.04
N ASN A 127 20.13 7.88 -27.12
CA ASN A 127 20.07 8.81 -25.99
C ASN A 127 18.76 8.62 -25.22
N ILE A 128 18.86 8.71 -23.90
CA ILE A 128 17.71 8.63 -23.00
C ILE A 128 17.63 9.95 -22.22
N PHE A 129 16.46 10.54 -22.20
CA PHE A 129 16.17 11.78 -21.47
C PHE A 129 15.23 11.49 -20.31
N ALA A 130 15.60 11.94 -19.11
CA ALA A 130 14.78 11.89 -17.91
C ALA A 130 14.32 13.30 -17.55
N GLY A 131 13.01 13.53 -17.64
CA GLY A 131 12.35 14.72 -17.13
C GLY A 131 12.02 14.53 -15.65
N THR A 132 12.46 15.46 -14.80
CA THR A 132 12.32 15.38 -13.34
C THR A 132 11.41 16.46 -12.78
N TRP A 133 10.97 16.32 -11.53
CA TRP A 133 10.03 17.25 -10.91
C TRP A 133 10.63 18.63 -10.63
N ARG A 134 11.92 18.73 -10.28
CA ARG A 134 12.59 20.01 -9.96
C ARG A 134 14.02 20.13 -10.49
N GLY A 135 14.63 19.01 -10.89
CA GLY A 135 16.00 18.95 -11.42
C GLY A 135 16.12 19.29 -12.91
N GLY A 136 15.01 19.50 -13.62
CA GLY A 136 14.98 19.70 -15.07
C GLY A 136 15.15 18.39 -15.85
N ILE A 137 15.94 18.42 -16.92
CA ILE A 137 16.16 17.31 -17.84
C ILE A 137 17.59 16.77 -17.68
N PHE A 138 17.68 15.45 -17.58
CA PHE A 138 18.95 14.73 -17.58
C PHE A 138 19.07 13.87 -18.83
N LEU A 139 20.27 13.81 -19.40
CA LEU A 139 20.61 13.00 -20.56
C LEU A 139 21.56 11.87 -20.14
N SER A 140 21.24 10.66 -20.57
CA SER A 140 22.15 9.52 -20.61
C SER A 140 22.48 9.12 -22.04
N LYS A 141 23.76 8.84 -22.30
CA LYS A 141 24.29 8.35 -23.58
C LYS A 141 24.75 6.89 -23.51
N ASP A 142 24.59 6.25 -22.36
CA ASP A 142 25.18 4.98 -21.97
C ASP A 142 24.16 4.03 -21.32
N ASN A 143 22.91 4.05 -21.84
CA ASN A 143 21.81 3.22 -21.36
C ASN A 143 21.50 3.39 -19.86
N GLY A 144 21.54 4.64 -19.39
CA GLY A 144 21.23 5.01 -18.01
C GLY A 144 22.40 4.85 -17.02
N ALA A 145 23.55 4.31 -17.44
CA ALA A 145 24.67 4.09 -16.52
C ALA A 145 25.17 5.41 -15.88
N SER A 146 25.14 6.51 -16.63
CA SER A 146 25.38 7.86 -16.13
C SER A 146 24.44 8.90 -16.75
N TRP A 147 24.18 9.95 -15.98
CA TRP A 147 23.28 11.05 -16.34
C TRP A 147 23.98 12.39 -16.19
N SER A 148 23.71 13.30 -17.11
CA SER A 148 24.19 14.68 -17.07
C SER A 148 23.02 15.64 -17.25
N ALA A 149 22.95 16.68 -16.42
CA ALA A 149 21.92 17.71 -16.56
C ALA A 149 22.11 18.49 -17.87
N VAL A 150 21.02 18.71 -18.61
CA VAL A 150 21.00 19.39 -19.91
C VAL A 150 19.96 20.50 -19.90
N ASN A 151 20.12 21.44 -18.96
CA ASN A 151 19.10 22.45 -18.60
C ASN A 151 19.34 23.84 -19.23
N SER A 152 20.34 24.00 -20.08
CA SER A 152 20.68 25.31 -20.65
C SER A 152 19.49 25.88 -21.43
N GLY A 153 18.96 27.04 -21.01
CA GLY A 153 17.80 27.70 -21.64
C GLY A 153 16.42 27.23 -21.17
N LEU A 154 16.35 26.25 -20.26
CA LEU A 154 15.15 25.99 -19.47
C LEU A 154 14.98 27.07 -18.38
N PRO A 155 13.76 27.29 -17.88
CA PRO A 155 13.53 28.14 -16.72
C PRO A 155 14.31 27.58 -15.52
N GLY A 156 14.67 28.46 -14.59
CA GLY A 156 15.60 28.15 -13.49
C GLY A 156 15.17 26.99 -12.58
N SER A 157 15.98 26.72 -11.55
CA SER A 157 15.73 25.63 -10.59
C SER A 157 14.29 25.62 -10.04
N GLY A 158 13.59 24.49 -10.18
CA GLY A 158 12.25 24.29 -9.63
C GLY A 158 11.15 23.96 -10.64
N THR A 159 11.38 24.13 -11.95
CA THR A 159 10.42 23.76 -12.99
C THR A 159 10.37 22.25 -13.21
N GLY A 160 9.18 21.67 -13.12
CA GLY A 160 8.92 20.26 -13.42
C GLY A 160 8.79 19.98 -14.90
N ILE A 161 9.32 18.84 -15.31
CA ILE A 161 9.27 18.33 -16.68
C ILE A 161 8.31 17.14 -16.73
N HIS A 162 7.10 17.35 -17.25
CA HIS A 162 6.03 16.36 -17.23
C HIS A 162 6.01 15.47 -18.48
N SER A 163 6.53 15.96 -19.59
CA SER A 163 6.54 15.24 -20.86
C SER A 163 7.73 15.65 -21.71
N ILE A 164 8.36 14.68 -22.36
CA ILE A 164 9.36 14.92 -23.40
C ILE A 164 8.91 14.19 -24.66
N ALA A 165 8.77 14.92 -25.77
CA ALA A 165 8.44 14.35 -27.07
C ALA A 165 9.61 14.49 -28.04
N VAL A 166 9.80 13.48 -28.89
CA VAL A 166 10.88 13.42 -29.88
C VAL A 166 10.27 13.49 -31.28
N SER A 167 10.77 14.39 -32.12
CA SER A 167 10.40 14.52 -33.53
C SER A 167 11.67 14.67 -34.36
N ASP A 168 12.13 13.58 -34.98
CA ASP A 168 13.43 13.51 -35.66
C ASP A 168 14.60 13.99 -34.79
N LYS A 169 15.19 15.14 -35.12
CA LYS A 169 16.29 15.78 -34.38
C LYS A 169 15.82 16.74 -33.28
N ASN A 170 14.53 17.04 -33.25
CA ASN A 170 13.95 17.98 -32.32
C ASN A 170 13.43 17.25 -31.07
N LEU A 171 13.65 17.88 -29.92
CA LEU A 171 13.07 17.48 -28.65
C LEU A 171 12.17 18.60 -28.15
N PHE A 172 11.00 18.23 -27.65
CA PHE A 172 10.08 19.15 -27.01
C PHE A 172 9.89 18.76 -25.55
N ALA A 173 10.02 19.72 -24.64
CA ALA A 173 9.80 19.54 -23.22
C ALA A 173 8.54 20.30 -22.80
N GLY A 174 7.57 19.58 -22.25
CA GLY A 174 6.37 20.14 -21.61
C GLY A 174 6.65 20.31 -20.13
N THR A 175 6.51 21.54 -19.64
CA THR A 175 6.94 21.93 -18.31
C THR A 175 5.81 22.60 -17.51
N ASP A 176 6.09 23.00 -16.27
CA ASP A 176 5.21 23.88 -15.48
C ASP A 176 4.99 25.26 -16.12
N ASP A 177 5.89 25.68 -17.02
CA ASP A 177 5.98 27.03 -17.58
C ASP A 177 5.68 27.10 -19.09
N GLY A 178 5.55 25.97 -19.77
CA GLY A 178 5.16 25.89 -21.17
C GLY A 178 5.91 24.82 -21.95
N VAL A 179 6.05 25.03 -23.27
CA VAL A 179 6.80 24.13 -24.15
C VAL A 179 8.14 24.73 -24.53
N TYR A 180 9.20 23.93 -24.43
CA TYR A 180 10.56 24.27 -24.82
C TYR A 180 11.04 23.36 -25.94
N LEU A 181 11.84 23.90 -26.85
CA LEU A 181 12.39 23.18 -28.00
C LEU A 181 13.91 23.05 -27.86
N SER A 182 14.44 21.87 -28.14
CA SER A 182 15.86 21.67 -28.42
C SER A 182 16.04 21.09 -29.82
N THR A 183 16.98 21.64 -30.57
CA THR A 183 17.38 21.18 -31.91
C THR A 183 18.76 20.52 -31.92
N ASN A 184 19.37 20.36 -30.75
CA ASN A 184 20.75 19.91 -30.56
C ASN A 184 20.86 18.82 -29.48
N ASN A 185 19.91 17.87 -29.49
CA ASN A 185 19.86 16.73 -28.58
C ASN A 185 19.86 17.14 -27.09
N GLY A 186 19.12 18.19 -26.75
CA GLY A 186 18.93 18.66 -25.38
C GLY A 186 20.05 19.55 -24.85
N THR A 187 21.16 19.72 -25.59
CA THR A 187 22.31 20.52 -25.13
C THR A 187 21.91 21.95 -24.74
N SER A 188 20.97 22.54 -25.48
CA SER A 188 20.29 23.77 -25.10
C SER A 188 18.83 23.78 -25.55
N TRP A 189 18.04 24.60 -24.88
CA TRP A 189 16.61 24.76 -25.07
C TRP A 189 16.29 26.21 -25.38
N SER A 190 15.27 26.43 -26.20
CA SER A 190 14.67 27.73 -26.46
C SER A 190 13.19 27.70 -26.13
N THR A 191 12.66 28.85 -25.73
CA THR A 191 11.22 29.00 -25.55
C THR A 191 10.52 28.83 -26.89
N THR A 192 9.46 28.04 -26.92
CA THR A 192 8.46 28.18 -27.98
C THR A 192 7.69 29.49 -27.75
N LYS A 193 7.04 30.09 -28.76
CA LYS A 193 6.21 31.31 -28.56
C LYS A 193 4.90 30.96 -27.84
N TRP A 194 5.02 30.39 -26.64
CA TRP A 194 3.97 29.96 -25.72
C TRP A 194 3.41 31.15 -24.89
N PHE A 195 4.11 32.29 -24.89
CA PHE A 195 3.80 33.42 -23.99
C PHE A 195 3.03 34.53 -24.70
N SER A 196 1.74 34.32 -24.94
CA SER A 196 0.78 35.40 -25.21
C SER A 196 -0.44 35.28 -24.29
N THR A 197 -0.29 35.67 -23.02
CA THR A 197 -1.29 36.02 -21.96
C THR A 197 -2.62 35.25 -21.82
N SER A 198 -2.86 34.17 -22.57
CA SER A 198 -4.13 33.41 -22.65
C SER A 198 -3.94 31.90 -22.52
N LEU A 199 -2.71 31.41 -22.67
CA LEU A 199 -2.34 30.00 -22.56
C LEU A 199 -2.13 29.58 -21.10
N ASP A 200 -2.41 28.31 -20.79
CA ASP A 200 -2.04 27.73 -19.48
C ASP A 200 -0.55 27.39 -19.50
N PRO A 201 0.24 27.80 -18.49
CA PRO A 201 1.66 27.48 -18.46
C PRO A 201 1.91 25.98 -18.23
N PHE A 202 0.96 25.25 -17.62
CA PHE A 202 1.17 23.86 -17.22
C PHE A 202 0.88 22.87 -18.35
N VAL A 203 1.93 22.25 -18.87
CA VAL A 203 1.85 21.24 -19.94
C VAL A 203 2.01 19.85 -19.34
N PHE A 204 0.95 19.04 -19.37
CA PHE A 204 0.97 17.68 -18.85
C PHE A 204 1.55 16.66 -19.84
N SER A 205 1.24 16.83 -21.13
CA SER A 205 1.55 15.83 -22.14
C SER A 205 1.85 16.49 -23.49
N LEU A 206 2.75 15.87 -24.24
CA LEU A 206 3.08 16.24 -25.61
C LEU A 206 2.91 15.03 -26.54
N ALA A 207 2.49 15.28 -27.76
CA ALA A 207 2.43 14.26 -28.81
C ALA A 207 2.82 14.81 -30.17
N ILE A 208 3.41 13.94 -30.99
CA ILE A 208 3.77 14.22 -32.39
C ILE A 208 2.91 13.33 -33.27
N MET A 209 2.22 13.92 -34.25
CA MET A 209 1.52 13.19 -35.31
C MET A 209 1.90 13.81 -36.66
N GLY A 210 2.70 13.09 -37.43
CA GLY A 210 3.37 13.67 -38.61
C GLY A 210 4.27 14.84 -38.19
N THR A 211 4.06 16.01 -38.77
CA THR A 211 4.80 17.25 -38.43
C THR A 211 4.11 18.09 -37.34
N ASN A 212 2.96 17.65 -36.83
CA ASN A 212 2.15 18.41 -35.89
C ASN A 212 2.53 18.07 -34.45
N LEU A 213 2.72 19.11 -33.64
CA LEU A 213 2.96 19.01 -32.21
C LEU A 213 1.70 19.39 -31.44
N TYR A 214 1.23 18.49 -30.59
CA TYR A 214 0.09 18.70 -29.71
C TYR A 214 0.57 18.82 -28.27
N ALA A 215 -0.01 19.77 -27.54
CA ALA A 215 0.24 20.00 -26.12
C ALA A 215 -1.07 19.93 -25.32
N GLY A 216 -1.08 19.04 -24.33
CA GLY A 216 -2.19 18.84 -23.40
C GLY A 216 -1.97 19.62 -22.12
N THR A 217 -2.95 20.45 -21.74
CA THR A 217 -2.84 21.40 -20.63
C THR A 217 -4.05 21.28 -19.69
N ARG A 218 -4.23 22.23 -18.75
CA ARG A 218 -5.46 22.37 -17.94
C ARG A 218 -6.60 23.10 -18.67
N LYS A 219 -6.30 23.73 -19.81
CA LYS A 219 -7.26 24.47 -20.67
C LYS A 219 -7.54 23.76 -22.00
N GLY A 220 -7.20 22.47 -22.09
CA GLY A 220 -7.39 21.66 -23.27
C GLY A 220 -6.12 21.51 -24.10
N ILE A 221 -6.30 21.38 -25.40
CA ILE A 221 -5.31 20.97 -26.39
C ILE A 221 -4.88 22.17 -27.23
N PHE A 222 -3.58 22.31 -27.40
CA PHE A 222 -2.96 23.29 -28.30
C PHE A 222 -2.16 22.58 -29.38
N LEU A 223 -2.28 23.05 -30.62
CA LEU A 223 -1.58 22.54 -31.79
C LEU A 223 -0.56 23.56 -32.28
N SER A 224 0.63 23.08 -32.59
CA SER A 224 1.62 23.79 -33.40
C SER A 224 1.98 22.98 -34.65
N THR A 225 2.02 23.65 -35.80
CA THR A 225 2.42 23.07 -37.10
C THR A 225 3.81 23.57 -37.54
N ASN A 226 4.52 24.29 -36.68
CA ASN A 226 5.74 25.02 -37.00
C ASN A 226 6.73 25.00 -35.83
N ASN A 227 6.89 23.83 -35.21
CA ASN A 227 7.82 23.55 -34.10
C ASN A 227 7.71 24.54 -32.93
N GLY A 228 6.48 24.94 -32.58
CA GLY A 228 6.21 25.82 -31.45
C GLY A 228 6.40 27.31 -31.72
N THR A 229 6.62 27.73 -32.98
CA THR A 229 6.70 29.17 -33.29
C THR A 229 5.34 29.86 -33.26
N SER A 230 4.23 29.12 -33.39
CA SER A 230 2.89 29.55 -33.02
C SER A 230 2.03 28.38 -32.52
N TRP A 231 0.98 28.70 -31.77
CA TRP A 231 0.06 27.75 -31.17
C TRP A 231 -1.39 28.15 -31.40
N LYS A 232 -2.26 27.17 -31.64
CA LYS A 232 -3.71 27.33 -31.80
C LYS A 232 -4.45 26.38 -30.87
N ALA A 233 -5.45 26.88 -30.15
CA ALA A 233 -6.35 26.01 -29.38
C ALA A 233 -7.21 25.16 -30.33
N VAL A 234 -7.29 23.86 -30.06
CA VAL A 234 -7.99 22.88 -30.92
C VAL A 234 -8.94 22.02 -30.07
N ASN A 235 -9.89 22.68 -29.42
CA ASN A 235 -10.79 22.08 -28.41
C ASN A 235 -12.22 21.83 -28.93
N SER A 236 -12.50 22.03 -30.22
CA SER A 236 -13.85 21.91 -30.76
C SER A 236 -14.41 20.51 -30.51
N GLY A 237 -15.56 20.40 -29.87
CA GLY A 237 -16.17 19.12 -29.48
C GLY A 237 -15.78 18.61 -28.08
N ILE A 238 -14.74 19.17 -27.45
CA ILE A 238 -14.43 18.92 -26.03
C ILE A 238 -15.16 19.98 -25.20
N THR A 239 -16.39 19.67 -24.78
CA THR A 239 -17.15 20.57 -23.91
C THR A 239 -16.68 20.42 -22.47
N GLY A 240 -15.99 21.44 -21.96
CA GLY A 240 -15.44 21.45 -20.61
C GLY A 240 -16.46 21.79 -19.53
N THR A 241 -16.23 21.30 -18.32
CA THR A 241 -16.90 21.78 -17.10
C THR A 241 -16.24 23.09 -16.64
N ILE A 242 -16.86 23.79 -15.68
CA ILE A 242 -16.29 25.00 -15.03
C ILE A 242 -14.87 24.73 -14.46
N ALA A 243 -14.50 23.47 -14.23
CA ALA A 243 -13.23 23.03 -13.67
C ALA A 243 -12.06 22.90 -14.68
N GLY A 244 -12.26 23.17 -15.98
CA GLY A 244 -11.21 23.10 -17.01
C GLY A 244 -11.05 21.73 -17.67
N ILE A 245 -10.26 21.66 -18.75
CA ILE A 245 -10.05 20.48 -19.60
C ILE A 245 -8.61 19.99 -19.40
N TYR A 246 -8.43 19.01 -18.52
CA TYR A 246 -7.11 18.52 -18.13
C TYR A 246 -6.72 17.37 -19.05
N VAL A 247 -5.81 17.60 -19.98
CA VAL A 247 -5.38 16.60 -20.98
C VAL A 247 -4.07 15.96 -20.54
N LYS A 248 -4.17 14.76 -19.96
CA LYS A 248 -3.05 14.08 -19.28
C LYS A 248 -2.23 13.18 -20.20
N SER A 249 -2.81 12.74 -21.30
CA SER A 249 -2.14 11.81 -22.20
C SER A 249 -2.70 11.91 -23.61
N PHE A 250 -1.87 11.52 -24.58
CA PHE A 250 -2.27 11.33 -25.96
C PHE A 250 -1.84 9.95 -26.44
N ALA A 251 -2.54 9.43 -27.43
CA ALA A 251 -2.10 8.29 -28.22
C ALA A 251 -2.37 8.54 -29.70
N VAL A 252 -1.46 8.09 -30.57
CA VAL A 252 -1.53 8.32 -32.03
C VAL A 252 -1.57 6.97 -32.74
N SER A 253 -2.64 6.69 -33.49
CA SER A 253 -2.75 5.51 -34.37
C SER A 253 -3.03 5.96 -35.81
N GLY A 254 -2.03 5.91 -36.67
CA GLY A 254 -2.15 6.44 -38.03
C GLY A 254 -2.56 7.91 -38.03
N ASN A 255 -3.75 8.21 -38.59
CA ASN A 255 -4.32 9.57 -38.62
C ASN A 255 -5.24 9.89 -37.43
N ASN A 256 -5.42 8.94 -36.51
CA ASN A 256 -6.26 9.10 -35.33
C ASN A 256 -5.43 9.60 -34.15
N LEU A 257 -5.87 10.71 -33.57
CA LEU A 257 -5.32 11.26 -32.35
C LEU A 257 -6.34 11.08 -31.22
N PHE A 258 -5.91 10.40 -30.15
CA PHE A 258 -6.69 10.22 -28.94
C PHE A 258 -6.16 11.14 -27.84
N ALA A 259 -7.06 11.75 -27.08
CA ALA A 259 -6.75 12.57 -25.91
C ALA A 259 -7.40 11.97 -24.67
N GLY A 260 -6.59 11.62 -23.68
CA GLY A 260 -7.02 11.16 -22.37
C GLY A 260 -7.16 12.35 -21.43
N THR A 261 -8.35 12.52 -20.88
CA THR A 261 -8.70 13.70 -20.06
C THR A 261 -9.12 13.33 -18.64
N THR A 262 -9.04 14.28 -17.72
CA THR A 262 -9.56 14.15 -16.33
C THR A 262 -10.82 15.01 -16.13
N ASN A 263 -11.20 15.30 -14.89
CA ASN A 263 -12.42 16.05 -14.54
C ASN A 263 -13.69 15.43 -15.13
N ASN A 264 -13.70 14.10 -15.19
CA ASN A 264 -14.80 13.24 -15.65
C ASN A 264 -15.16 13.37 -17.14
N LEU A 265 -14.21 13.80 -17.99
CA LEU A 265 -14.43 14.01 -19.43
C LEU A 265 -14.12 12.75 -20.29
N GLY A 266 -13.18 11.89 -19.88
CA GLY A 266 -12.89 10.61 -20.53
C GLY A 266 -11.88 10.67 -21.68
N VAL A 267 -12.09 9.87 -22.71
CA VAL A 267 -11.28 9.80 -23.93
C VAL A 267 -11.99 10.50 -25.08
N PHE A 268 -11.24 11.31 -25.83
CA PHE A 268 -11.69 11.95 -27.06
C PHE A 268 -10.87 11.49 -28.26
N LEU A 269 -11.53 11.34 -29.40
CA LEU A 269 -10.92 11.00 -30.69
C LEU A 269 -11.05 12.17 -31.67
N SER A 270 -9.95 12.50 -32.34
CA SER A 270 -9.92 13.32 -33.54
C SER A 270 -9.35 12.53 -34.72
N THR A 271 -10.01 12.65 -35.87
CA THR A 271 -9.59 12.05 -37.15
C THR A 271 -9.19 13.12 -38.18
N ASN A 272 -9.09 14.38 -37.74
CA ASN A 272 -8.86 15.55 -38.59
C ASN A 272 -7.84 16.51 -37.96
N ASN A 273 -6.72 15.95 -37.48
CA ASN A 273 -5.61 16.72 -36.91
C ASN A 273 -5.98 17.65 -35.74
N GLY A 274 -7.02 17.32 -34.97
CA GLY A 274 -7.49 18.09 -33.83
C GLY A 274 -8.53 19.16 -34.15
N ASP A 275 -8.91 19.35 -35.43
CA ASP A 275 -9.91 20.37 -35.79
C ASP A 275 -11.27 20.14 -35.10
N SER A 276 -11.65 18.88 -34.88
CA SER A 276 -12.78 18.49 -34.03
C SER A 276 -12.53 17.19 -33.28
N TRP A 277 -13.23 17.05 -32.15
CA TRP A 277 -13.14 15.90 -31.24
C TRP A 277 -14.51 15.30 -30.97
N SER A 278 -14.53 13.98 -30.78
CA SER A 278 -15.70 13.22 -30.36
C SER A 278 -15.39 12.40 -29.12
N ALA A 279 -16.30 12.39 -28.14
CA ALA A 279 -16.15 11.57 -26.94
C ALA A 279 -16.35 10.09 -27.30
N VAL A 280 -15.45 9.23 -26.85
CA VAL A 280 -15.43 7.79 -27.16
C VAL A 280 -15.33 6.99 -25.85
N ASN A 281 -16.40 7.06 -25.04
CA ASN A 281 -16.41 6.65 -23.63
C ASN A 281 -17.31 5.45 -23.30
N THR A 282 -17.93 4.81 -24.30
CA THR A 282 -18.89 3.72 -24.05
C THR A 282 -18.21 2.56 -23.33
N GLY A 283 -18.70 2.19 -22.14
CA GLY A 283 -18.12 1.12 -21.31
C GLY A 283 -16.95 1.56 -20.40
N LEU A 284 -16.51 2.82 -20.50
CA LEU A 284 -15.48 3.37 -19.62
C LEU A 284 -16.11 3.85 -18.29
N LEU A 285 -16.00 3.02 -17.24
CA LEU A 285 -16.63 3.30 -15.94
C LEU A 285 -15.93 4.41 -15.13
N ASN A 286 -14.70 4.75 -15.50
CA ASN A 286 -13.93 5.84 -14.91
C ASN A 286 -13.37 6.73 -16.02
N THR A 287 -13.92 7.94 -16.12
CA THR A 287 -13.57 8.92 -17.15
C THR A 287 -12.40 9.83 -16.74
N LYS A 288 -11.65 9.48 -15.69
CA LYS A 288 -10.40 10.17 -15.32
C LYS A 288 -9.21 9.37 -15.85
N ILE A 289 -8.71 9.78 -17.01
CA ILE A 289 -7.66 9.09 -17.76
C ILE A 289 -6.30 9.71 -17.48
N ASN A 290 -5.36 8.89 -17.04
CA ASN A 290 -3.98 9.29 -16.75
C ASN A 290 -3.04 8.96 -17.91
N ALA A 291 -3.24 7.82 -18.58
CA ALA A 291 -2.36 7.33 -19.62
C ALA A 291 -3.16 6.66 -20.75
N LEU A 292 -2.74 6.90 -21.98
CA LEU A 292 -3.20 6.18 -23.16
C LEU A 292 -2.02 5.48 -23.82
N SER A 293 -2.27 4.33 -24.44
CA SER A 293 -1.27 3.63 -25.24
C SER A 293 -1.91 2.79 -26.32
N ILE A 294 -1.17 2.56 -27.40
CA ILE A 294 -1.60 1.75 -28.51
C ILE A 294 -0.70 0.53 -28.60
N ASN A 295 -1.32 -0.63 -28.80
CA ASN A 295 -0.62 -1.84 -29.20
C ASN A 295 -1.21 -2.38 -30.50
N THR A 296 -0.35 -2.92 -31.37
CA THR A 296 -0.81 -3.72 -32.51
C THR A 296 -1.02 -5.15 -32.04
N ASN A 297 -2.22 -5.68 -32.22
CA ASN A 297 -2.54 -7.06 -31.84
C ASN A 297 -2.00 -8.07 -32.87
N GLU A 298 -2.05 -9.36 -32.53
CA GLU A 298 -1.50 -10.44 -33.38
C GLU A 298 -2.16 -10.54 -34.77
N ALA A 299 -3.40 -10.06 -34.91
CA ALA A 299 -4.13 -10.00 -36.17
C ALA A 299 -3.86 -8.70 -36.97
N GLY A 300 -2.94 -7.84 -36.50
CA GLY A 300 -2.62 -6.56 -37.13
C GLY A 300 -3.60 -5.42 -36.81
N GLY A 301 -4.59 -5.65 -35.94
CA GLY A 301 -5.52 -4.62 -35.49
C GLY A 301 -4.93 -3.71 -34.40
N THR A 302 -5.49 -2.50 -34.25
CA THR A 302 -5.10 -1.55 -33.20
C THR A 302 -5.91 -1.77 -31.94
N ASN A 303 -5.22 -2.03 -30.83
CA ASN A 303 -5.80 -2.01 -29.48
C ASN A 303 -5.41 -0.71 -28.78
N LEU A 304 -6.39 0.00 -28.22
CA LEU A 304 -6.17 1.19 -27.41
C LEU A 304 -6.36 0.84 -25.93
N PHE A 305 -5.38 1.20 -25.11
CA PHE A 305 -5.40 1.01 -23.66
C PHE A 305 -5.56 2.36 -22.96
N ALA A 306 -6.41 2.39 -21.94
CA ALA A 306 -6.58 3.55 -21.06
C ALA A 306 -6.28 3.16 -19.61
N GLY A 307 -5.35 3.89 -19.01
CA GLY A 307 -5.00 3.81 -17.60
C GLY A 307 -5.71 4.92 -16.84
N THR A 308 -6.43 4.56 -15.79
CA THR A 308 -7.34 5.48 -15.09
C THR A 308 -6.76 5.96 -13.75
N GLU A 309 -7.43 6.92 -13.11
CA GLU A 309 -7.09 7.40 -11.76
C GLU A 309 -7.47 6.42 -10.64
N GLY A 310 -7.95 5.22 -10.97
CA GLY A 310 -8.22 4.21 -9.96
C GLY A 310 -8.70 2.89 -10.52
N ASP A 311 -9.62 2.86 -11.49
CA ASP A 311 -10.28 1.61 -11.92
C ASP A 311 -9.38 0.75 -12.84
N GLY A 312 -8.05 0.94 -12.79
CA GLY A 312 -7.05 0.17 -13.51
C GLY A 312 -7.02 0.48 -15.00
N VAL A 313 -6.91 -0.58 -15.80
CA VAL A 313 -6.75 -0.58 -17.25
C VAL A 313 -8.06 -0.94 -17.96
N PHE A 314 -8.41 -0.15 -18.96
CA PHE A 314 -9.46 -0.46 -19.93
C PHE A 314 -8.85 -0.70 -21.31
N LEU A 315 -9.43 -1.63 -22.05
CA LEU A 315 -9.08 -1.98 -23.43
C LEU A 315 -10.25 -1.66 -24.35
N SER A 316 -9.94 -1.01 -25.47
CA SER A 316 -10.78 -0.91 -26.65
C SER A 316 -10.08 -1.60 -27.84
N ALA A 317 -10.80 -2.50 -28.50
CA ALA A 317 -10.35 -3.17 -29.73
C ALA A 317 -10.92 -2.51 -31.01
N ASP A 318 -11.68 -1.43 -30.85
CA ASP A 318 -12.49 -0.78 -31.90
C ASP A 318 -12.25 0.75 -31.94
N SER A 319 -10.99 1.15 -31.74
CA SER A 319 -10.54 2.55 -31.81
C SER A 319 -11.28 3.50 -30.85
N GLY A 320 -11.50 3.05 -29.62
CA GLY A 320 -12.14 3.81 -28.54
C GLY A 320 -13.67 3.71 -28.52
N THR A 321 -14.30 3.10 -29.53
CA THR A 321 -15.78 3.08 -29.64
C THR A 321 -16.42 2.40 -28.43
N SER A 322 -15.84 1.29 -27.97
CA SER A 322 -16.25 0.58 -26.75
C SER A 322 -15.06 0.14 -25.91
N TRP A 323 -15.26 0.12 -24.59
CA TRP A 323 -14.24 -0.19 -23.60
C TRP A 323 -14.67 -1.31 -22.67
N SER A 324 -13.70 -2.13 -22.26
CA SER A 324 -13.86 -3.17 -21.24
C SER A 324 -12.71 -3.12 -20.25
N ALA A 325 -13.00 -3.31 -18.97
CA ALA A 325 -11.98 -3.38 -17.93
C ALA A 325 -11.18 -4.69 -18.08
N VAL A 326 -9.84 -4.60 -18.00
CA VAL A 326 -8.93 -5.74 -18.19
C VAL A 326 -7.92 -5.80 -17.04
N ASN A 327 -8.43 -5.97 -15.82
CA ASN A 327 -7.67 -5.82 -14.56
C ASN A 327 -7.28 -7.15 -13.87
N SER A 328 -7.49 -8.30 -14.53
CA SER A 328 -7.14 -9.60 -13.95
C SER A 328 -5.64 -9.66 -13.64
N GLY A 329 -5.28 -9.90 -12.37
CA GLY A 329 -3.89 -9.90 -11.91
C GLY A 329 -3.25 -8.51 -11.75
N LEU A 330 -3.96 -7.42 -12.07
CA LEU A 330 -3.51 -6.04 -11.84
C LEU A 330 -3.83 -5.62 -10.39
N ALA A 331 -3.21 -6.28 -9.43
CA ALA A 331 -3.45 -6.09 -8.00
C ALA A 331 -2.75 -4.83 -7.45
N ALA A 332 -3.02 -3.65 -8.04
CA ALA A 332 -2.42 -2.36 -7.67
C ALA A 332 -3.36 -1.46 -6.83
N SER A 333 -4.52 -1.96 -6.43
CA SER A 333 -5.46 -1.21 -5.61
C SER A 333 -4.93 -0.97 -4.19
N PHE A 334 -5.27 0.20 -3.63
CA PHE A 334 -5.02 0.54 -2.24
C PHE A 334 -6.15 -0.04 -1.38
N VAL A 335 -5.89 -1.17 -0.74
CA VAL A 335 -6.91 -1.87 0.06
C VAL A 335 -6.76 -1.45 1.51
N TRP A 336 -7.86 -1.02 2.14
CA TRP A 336 -7.86 -0.52 3.51
C TRP A 336 -8.51 -1.52 4.48
N PRO A 337 -9.86 -1.65 4.58
CA PRO A 337 -10.45 -2.70 5.39
C PRO A 337 -10.62 -4.02 4.62
N LEU A 338 -10.50 -5.12 5.35
CA LEU A 338 -11.02 -6.43 4.95
C LEU A 338 -12.07 -6.88 5.97
N VAL A 339 -13.14 -7.50 5.49
CA VAL A 339 -14.10 -8.18 6.36
C VAL A 339 -14.58 -9.48 5.73
N SER A 340 -14.82 -10.49 6.56
CA SER A 340 -15.42 -11.77 6.16
C SER A 340 -16.82 -11.88 6.76
N ASN A 341 -17.77 -12.38 5.98
CA ASN A 341 -19.09 -12.80 6.51
C ASN A 341 -19.16 -14.32 6.77
N GLY A 342 -18.01 -15.00 6.77
CA GLY A 342 -17.89 -16.45 6.92
C GLY A 342 -17.90 -17.22 5.60
N GLN A 343 -18.56 -16.71 4.56
CA GLN A 343 -18.61 -17.32 3.23
C GLN A 343 -17.77 -16.54 2.20
N ASN A 344 -17.84 -15.22 2.27
CA ASN A 344 -17.30 -14.28 1.31
C ASN A 344 -16.31 -13.32 1.99
N LEU A 345 -15.33 -12.86 1.22
CA LEU A 345 -14.39 -11.81 1.60
C LEU A 345 -14.76 -10.50 0.90
N PHE A 346 -14.75 -9.41 1.65
CA PHE A 346 -14.96 -8.07 1.13
C PHE A 346 -13.73 -7.21 1.40
N ALA A 347 -13.27 -6.52 0.37
CA ALA A 347 -12.14 -5.60 0.42
C ALA A 347 -12.62 -4.18 0.11
N GLY A 348 -12.48 -3.26 1.06
CA GLY A 348 -12.70 -1.84 0.83
C GLY A 348 -11.42 -1.20 0.32
N THR A 349 -11.54 -0.24 -0.59
CA THR A 349 -10.39 0.41 -1.22
C THR A 349 -10.44 1.93 -1.09
N ASP A 350 -9.29 2.57 -1.25
CA ASP A 350 -9.18 4.02 -1.34
C ASP A 350 -9.39 4.47 -2.80
N GLY A 351 -10.66 4.60 -3.21
CA GLY A 351 -11.05 5.17 -4.50
C GLY A 351 -11.61 4.17 -5.53
N ASN A 352 -11.62 2.87 -5.25
CA ASN A 352 -12.22 1.83 -6.12
C ASN A 352 -13.49 1.17 -5.55
N GLY A 353 -13.93 1.59 -4.37
CA GLY A 353 -15.10 1.04 -3.70
C GLY A 353 -14.83 -0.32 -3.05
N VAL A 354 -15.81 -1.22 -3.12
CA VAL A 354 -15.78 -2.55 -2.49
C VAL A 354 -15.62 -3.65 -3.55
N PHE A 355 -14.78 -4.62 -3.24
CA PHE A 355 -14.61 -5.84 -4.02
C PHE A 355 -15.04 -7.06 -3.22
N LEU A 356 -15.67 -8.02 -3.90
CA LEU A 356 -16.11 -9.29 -3.38
C LEU A 356 -15.26 -10.43 -3.95
N SER A 357 -14.84 -11.34 -3.08
CA SER A 357 -14.38 -12.68 -3.45
C SER A 357 -15.24 -13.74 -2.78
N THR A 358 -15.71 -14.69 -3.59
CA THR A 358 -16.50 -15.86 -3.16
C THR A 358 -15.67 -17.16 -3.16
N ASP A 359 -14.37 -17.07 -3.44
CA ASP A 359 -13.48 -18.20 -3.71
C ASP A 359 -12.11 -18.04 -3.04
N ASN A 360 -12.11 -17.45 -1.83
CA ASN A 360 -10.93 -17.32 -0.98
C ASN A 360 -9.78 -16.51 -1.63
N GLY A 361 -10.14 -15.50 -2.42
CA GLY A 361 -9.24 -14.57 -3.10
C GLY A 361 -8.77 -15.02 -4.48
N ALA A 362 -9.24 -16.16 -5.00
CA ALA A 362 -8.82 -16.60 -6.33
C ALA A 362 -9.34 -15.66 -7.43
N ASN A 363 -10.54 -15.11 -7.25
CA ASN A 363 -11.13 -14.07 -8.09
C ASN A 363 -11.74 -12.96 -7.23
N TRP A 364 -11.70 -11.74 -7.78
CA TRP A 364 -12.27 -10.55 -7.17
C TRP A 364 -13.14 -9.81 -8.17
N SER A 365 -14.31 -9.36 -7.73
CA SER A 365 -15.25 -8.59 -8.55
C SER A 365 -15.60 -7.27 -7.85
N ALA A 366 -15.62 -6.18 -8.60
CA ALA A 366 -16.07 -4.89 -8.08
C ALA A 366 -17.59 -4.93 -7.88
N VAL A 367 -18.06 -4.60 -6.69
CA VAL A 367 -19.48 -4.67 -6.30
C VAL A 367 -19.92 -3.31 -5.78
N ASN A 368 -20.05 -2.34 -6.71
CA ASN A 368 -20.13 -0.90 -6.40
C ASN A 368 -21.45 -0.23 -6.84
N SER A 369 -22.45 -0.99 -7.29
CA SER A 369 -23.70 -0.40 -7.77
C SER A 369 -24.39 0.36 -6.63
N GLY A 370 -24.64 1.65 -6.80
CA GLY A 370 -25.22 2.52 -5.76
C GLY A 370 -24.24 3.02 -4.69
N LEU A 371 -22.98 2.58 -4.70
CA LEU A 371 -21.91 3.10 -3.84
C LEU A 371 -21.32 4.36 -4.46
N THR A 372 -21.90 5.51 -4.14
CA THR A 372 -21.54 6.80 -4.77
C THR A 372 -20.21 7.37 -4.28
N ASP A 373 -19.72 6.90 -3.14
CA ASP A 373 -18.39 7.23 -2.63
C ASP A 373 -17.54 5.97 -2.52
N LYS A 374 -16.43 5.96 -3.27
CA LYS A 374 -15.55 4.81 -3.46
C LYS A 374 -14.35 4.80 -2.50
N HIS A 375 -14.22 5.75 -1.57
CA HIS A 375 -13.18 5.74 -0.53
C HIS A 375 -13.73 5.06 0.72
N VAL A 376 -13.43 3.76 0.87
CA VAL A 376 -14.01 2.90 1.92
C VAL A 376 -12.97 2.68 3.02
N TYR A 377 -13.23 3.23 4.22
CA TYR A 377 -12.31 3.15 5.36
C TYR A 377 -12.68 2.07 6.37
N SER A 378 -13.94 1.66 6.42
CA SER A 378 -14.38 0.60 7.32
C SER A 378 -15.46 -0.25 6.67
N LEU A 379 -15.43 -1.56 6.98
CA LEU A 379 -16.46 -2.51 6.60
C LEU A 379 -16.92 -3.26 7.85
N ALA A 380 -18.22 -3.48 7.97
CA ALA A 380 -18.80 -4.29 9.05
C ALA A 380 -19.91 -5.20 8.52
N VAL A 381 -20.06 -6.37 9.11
CA VAL A 381 -21.11 -7.35 8.80
C VAL A 381 -22.08 -7.42 9.98
N SER A 382 -23.37 -7.29 9.71
CA SER A 382 -24.44 -7.49 10.70
C SER A 382 -25.58 -8.31 10.09
N GLY A 383 -25.73 -9.54 10.56
CA GLY A 383 -26.61 -10.53 9.91
C GLY A 383 -26.23 -10.71 8.44
N ASN A 384 -27.21 -10.55 7.55
CA ASN A 384 -27.01 -10.65 6.09
C ASN A 384 -26.56 -9.33 5.45
N ASN A 385 -26.39 -8.26 6.23
CA ASN A 385 -26.04 -6.94 5.71
C ASN A 385 -24.54 -6.68 5.83
N ILE A 386 -24.03 -5.93 4.88
CA ILE A 386 -22.69 -5.37 4.88
C ILE A 386 -22.80 -3.85 4.89
N PHE A 387 -22.01 -3.21 5.73
CA PHE A 387 -21.96 -1.77 5.87
C PHE A 387 -20.59 -1.26 5.47
N ALA A 388 -20.54 -0.18 4.71
CA ALA A 388 -19.33 0.52 4.31
C ALA A 388 -19.33 1.95 4.86
N GLY A 389 -18.31 2.27 5.64
CA GLY A 389 -18.03 3.62 6.11
C GLY A 389 -17.10 4.33 5.14
N THR A 390 -17.50 5.51 4.67
CA THR A 390 -16.79 6.21 3.58
C THR A 390 -16.34 7.63 3.96
N GLU A 391 -15.49 8.23 3.13
CA GLU A 391 -14.92 9.57 3.33
C GLU A 391 -15.97 10.70 3.38
N SER A 392 -16.96 10.65 2.49
CA SER A 392 -18.04 11.64 2.38
C SER A 392 -18.96 11.68 3.59
N GLY A 393 -18.77 10.80 4.58
CA GLY A 393 -19.50 10.80 5.83
C GLY A 393 -20.84 10.07 5.76
N TYR A 394 -21.04 9.21 4.76
CA TYR A 394 -22.17 8.30 4.70
C TYR A 394 -21.76 6.89 5.14
N VAL A 395 -22.73 6.15 5.68
CA VAL A 395 -22.67 4.70 5.75
C VAL A 395 -23.51 4.17 4.59
N PHE A 396 -22.94 3.26 3.80
CA PHE A 396 -23.68 2.52 2.79
C PHE A 396 -24.00 1.14 3.31
N ARG A 397 -25.17 0.62 2.97
CA ARG A 397 -25.59 -0.75 3.29
C ARG A 397 -25.90 -1.52 2.03
N SER A 398 -25.43 -2.75 1.99
CA SER A 398 -25.88 -3.78 1.06
C SER A 398 -26.53 -4.93 1.83
N ALA A 399 -27.64 -5.43 1.31
CA ALA A 399 -28.33 -6.62 1.81
C ALA A 399 -28.14 -7.85 0.89
N ASP A 400 -27.33 -7.70 -0.16
CA ASP A 400 -27.18 -8.62 -1.29
C ASP A 400 -25.70 -8.86 -1.63
N ASN A 401 -24.83 -8.94 -0.61
CA ASN A 401 -23.39 -9.17 -0.74
C ASN A 401 -22.67 -8.17 -1.67
N GLY A 402 -23.07 -6.91 -1.62
CA GLY A 402 -22.49 -5.79 -2.37
C GLY A 402 -23.08 -5.58 -3.76
N ALA A 403 -23.99 -6.44 -4.24
CA ALA A 403 -24.56 -6.29 -5.58
C ALA A 403 -25.27 -4.93 -5.75
N SER A 404 -25.90 -4.42 -4.70
CA SER A 404 -26.40 -3.05 -4.62
C SER A 404 -26.17 -2.42 -3.25
N TRP A 405 -25.88 -1.12 -3.26
CA TRP A 405 -25.65 -0.30 -2.07
C TRP A 405 -26.67 0.82 -1.98
N LYS A 406 -27.13 1.07 -0.76
CA LYS A 406 -27.98 2.22 -0.42
C LYS A 406 -27.27 3.05 0.65
N GLY A 407 -27.17 4.35 0.44
CA GLY A 407 -26.77 5.29 1.49
C GLY A 407 -27.80 5.26 2.62
N VAL A 408 -27.36 4.84 3.82
CA VAL A 408 -28.17 4.71 5.04
C VAL A 408 -27.46 5.43 6.18
N GLY A 409 -27.55 6.76 6.19
CA GLY A 409 -26.86 7.59 7.16
C GLY A 409 -27.00 9.08 6.88
N VAL A 410 -26.74 9.88 7.93
CA VAL A 410 -26.65 11.35 7.84
C VAL A 410 -25.22 11.75 7.48
N ASN A 411 -25.04 12.91 6.85
CA ASN A 411 -23.74 13.52 6.50
C ASN A 411 -22.96 13.88 7.78
N ILE A 412 -22.34 12.86 8.41
CA ILE A 412 -21.72 12.93 9.74
C ILE A 412 -20.19 13.11 9.69
N PHE A 413 -19.65 13.50 8.53
CA PHE A 413 -18.21 13.57 8.21
C PHE A 413 -17.49 12.22 8.35
N CYS A 414 -16.71 11.84 7.33
CA CYS A 414 -15.85 10.65 7.23
C CYS A 414 -16.03 9.56 8.31
N VAL A 415 -16.69 8.45 7.94
CA VAL A 415 -16.87 7.29 8.83
C VAL A 415 -15.59 6.45 8.82
N ARG A 416 -14.85 6.47 9.92
CA ARG A 416 -13.53 5.80 10.06
C ARG A 416 -13.63 4.40 10.64
N ALA A 417 -14.64 4.12 11.46
CA ALA A 417 -14.81 2.83 12.11
C ALA A 417 -16.27 2.44 12.20
N LEU A 418 -16.58 1.18 11.91
CA LEU A 418 -17.87 0.56 12.12
C LEU A 418 -17.72 -0.61 13.08
N ALA A 419 -18.67 -0.77 14.00
CA ALA A 419 -18.75 -1.91 14.91
C ALA A 419 -20.21 -2.34 15.13
N VAL A 420 -20.41 -3.60 15.51
CA VAL A 420 -21.75 -4.19 15.67
C VAL A 420 -21.85 -4.87 17.04
N ILE A 421 -22.89 -4.53 17.81
CA ILE A 421 -23.25 -5.23 19.06
C ILE A 421 -24.69 -5.74 18.91
N GLY A 422 -24.86 -7.06 18.79
CA GLY A 422 -26.16 -7.63 18.46
C GLY A 422 -26.66 -7.08 17.12
N THR A 423 -27.78 -6.37 17.12
CA THR A 423 -28.33 -5.69 15.93
C THR A 423 -27.97 -4.20 15.86
N ASN A 424 -27.33 -3.66 16.90
CA ASN A 424 -26.96 -2.25 16.95
C ASN A 424 -25.68 -2.02 16.15
N LEU A 425 -25.71 -1.02 15.28
CA LEU A 425 -24.58 -0.60 14.47
C LEU A 425 -24.02 0.71 15.03
N PHE A 426 -22.70 0.79 15.15
CA PHE A 426 -21.98 1.95 15.64
C PHE A 426 -21.06 2.51 14.57
N ALA A 427 -21.02 3.83 14.45
CA ALA A 427 -20.16 4.55 13.52
C ALA A 427 -19.29 5.57 14.26
N GLY A 428 -17.99 5.37 14.24
CA GLY A 428 -16.99 6.32 14.70
C GLY A 428 -16.59 7.24 13.55
N THR A 429 -16.58 8.54 13.81
CA THR A 429 -16.38 9.57 12.78
C THR A 429 -15.14 10.42 13.03
N TYR A 430 -14.71 11.11 11.98
CA TYR A 430 -13.73 12.18 12.09
C TYR A 430 -14.39 13.47 12.59
N GLY A 431 -14.07 13.89 13.82
CA GLY A 431 -14.52 15.16 14.40
C GLY A 431 -15.94 15.20 15.01
N ARG A 432 -16.73 14.12 14.98
CA ARG A 432 -18.11 14.12 15.54
C ARG A 432 -18.43 12.99 16.52
N GLY A 433 -17.43 12.25 16.99
CA GLY A 433 -17.61 11.20 17.99
C GLY A 433 -18.22 9.91 17.41
N CYS A 434 -19.16 9.33 18.15
CA CYS A 434 -19.80 8.05 17.83
C CYS A 434 -21.32 8.22 17.61
N PHE A 435 -21.85 7.46 16.66
CA PHE A 435 -23.27 7.37 16.34
C PHE A 435 -23.76 5.93 16.44
N ILE A 436 -25.02 5.74 16.81
CA ILE A 436 -25.68 4.43 16.85
C ILE A 436 -26.87 4.40 15.89
N SER A 437 -27.08 3.24 15.27
CA SER A 437 -28.31 2.85 14.60
C SER A 437 -28.83 1.54 15.19
N THR A 438 -30.13 1.51 15.49
CA THR A 438 -30.84 0.35 16.02
C THR A 438 -31.80 -0.26 15.00
N ASP A 439 -31.81 0.26 13.77
CA ASP A 439 -32.74 -0.06 12.69
C ASP A 439 -32.02 -0.40 11.37
N ASN A 440 -30.87 -1.08 11.47
CA ASN A 440 -30.02 -1.49 10.34
C ASN A 440 -29.56 -0.33 9.46
N GLY A 441 -29.18 0.79 10.08
CA GLY A 441 -28.63 1.98 9.44
C GLY A 441 -29.69 2.97 8.93
N ALA A 442 -30.99 2.68 9.05
CA ALA A 442 -32.03 3.55 8.50
C ALA A 442 -32.08 4.93 9.19
N SER A 443 -31.82 4.97 10.50
CA SER A 443 -31.65 6.20 11.27
C SER A 443 -30.43 6.12 12.19
N TRP A 444 -29.84 7.29 12.49
CA TRP A 444 -28.63 7.40 13.27
C TRP A 444 -28.74 8.52 14.30
N HIS A 445 -28.25 8.23 15.50
CA HIS A 445 -28.33 9.12 16.65
C HIS A 445 -26.94 9.27 17.26
N SER A 446 -26.55 10.49 17.64
CA SER A 446 -25.26 10.71 18.31
C SER A 446 -25.30 10.11 19.71
N VAL A 447 -24.26 9.33 20.02
CA VAL A 447 -24.02 8.69 21.32
C VAL A 447 -22.59 9.01 21.73
N SER A 448 -22.33 10.30 21.95
CA SER A 448 -20.98 10.86 22.15
C SER A 448 -20.79 11.56 23.49
N SER A 449 -21.66 11.32 24.48
CA SER A 449 -21.52 11.96 25.79
C SER A 449 -20.23 11.50 26.46
N GLY A 450 -19.30 12.43 26.71
CA GLY A 450 -17.95 12.12 27.21
C GLY A 450 -16.92 11.76 26.13
N LEU A 451 -17.30 11.77 24.85
CA LEU A 451 -16.47 11.33 23.71
C LEU A 451 -16.43 12.40 22.60
N ASN A 452 -15.71 13.50 22.85
CA ASN A 452 -15.53 14.59 21.87
C ASN A 452 -14.14 14.51 21.20
N ALA A 453 -13.95 13.52 20.32
CA ALA A 453 -12.69 13.26 19.64
C ALA A 453 -12.89 12.61 18.27
N ASP A 454 -11.83 12.61 17.45
CA ASP A 454 -11.77 11.78 16.24
C ASP A 454 -11.75 10.31 16.65
N VAL A 455 -12.78 9.55 16.29
CA VAL A 455 -12.86 8.11 16.57
C VAL A 455 -12.25 7.36 15.40
N TRP A 456 -11.08 6.77 15.62
CA TRP A 456 -10.31 6.05 14.60
C TRP A 456 -10.62 4.55 14.58
N ALA A 457 -10.99 3.99 15.73
CA ALA A 457 -11.27 2.58 15.88
C ALA A 457 -12.45 2.36 16.82
N LEU A 458 -13.26 1.35 16.52
CA LEU A 458 -14.28 0.82 17.40
C LEU A 458 -14.05 -0.68 17.56
N ALA A 459 -14.18 -1.19 18.77
CA ALA A 459 -14.19 -2.64 19.00
C ALA A 459 -15.20 -3.02 20.07
N VAL A 460 -15.60 -4.29 20.04
CA VAL A 460 -16.59 -4.86 20.93
C VAL A 460 -15.95 -6.00 21.72
N ASN A 461 -16.17 -6.02 23.03
CA ASN A 461 -15.82 -7.15 23.89
C ASN A 461 -17.00 -7.47 24.82
N GLY A 462 -17.69 -8.57 24.56
CA GLY A 462 -18.98 -8.85 25.21
C GLY A 462 -20.02 -7.79 24.85
N SER A 463 -20.62 -7.15 25.86
CA SER A 463 -21.55 -6.03 25.70
C SER A 463 -20.89 -4.65 25.71
N ASN A 464 -19.57 -4.60 25.93
CA ASN A 464 -18.85 -3.35 26.08
C ASN A 464 -18.36 -2.83 24.73
N LEU A 465 -18.50 -1.53 24.52
CA LEU A 465 -18.02 -0.83 23.34
C LEU A 465 -16.77 0.00 23.70
N PHE A 466 -15.75 -0.09 22.87
CA PHE A 466 -14.51 0.65 23.03
C PHE A 466 -14.27 1.56 21.84
N ALA A 467 -13.85 2.79 22.10
CA ALA A 467 -13.47 3.76 21.08
C ALA A 467 -11.99 4.13 21.24
N GLY A 468 -11.21 3.89 20.19
CA GLY A 468 -9.86 4.42 20.04
C GLY A 468 -9.90 5.77 19.35
N THR A 469 -9.23 6.76 19.93
CA THR A 469 -9.30 8.15 19.47
C THR A 469 -7.94 8.73 19.11
N LYS A 470 -7.94 9.82 18.32
CA LYS A 470 -6.75 10.67 18.14
C LYS A 470 -6.53 11.51 19.39
N ASN A 471 -5.39 11.33 20.04
CA ASN A 471 -4.93 12.06 21.23
C ASN A 471 -5.77 11.91 22.52
N GLY A 472 -6.94 11.26 22.50
CA GLY A 472 -7.78 11.02 23.68
C GLY A 472 -7.59 9.66 24.35
N GLY A 473 -6.91 8.72 23.68
CA GLY A 473 -6.72 7.35 24.12
C GLY A 473 -7.94 6.47 23.87
N VAL A 474 -8.19 5.53 24.78
CA VAL A 474 -9.31 4.59 24.76
C VAL A 474 -10.44 5.07 25.65
N TYR A 475 -11.65 5.00 25.13
CA TYR A 475 -12.89 5.23 25.87
C TYR A 475 -13.71 3.95 25.92
N LEU A 476 -14.34 3.70 27.07
CA LEU A 476 -15.24 2.58 27.33
C LEU A 476 -16.67 3.08 27.50
N SER A 477 -17.61 2.39 26.85
CA SER A 477 -19.04 2.50 27.09
C SER A 477 -19.63 1.13 27.43
N ASN A 478 -20.41 1.08 28.51
CA ASN A 478 -21.14 -0.11 28.96
C ASN A 478 -22.66 0.03 28.73
N ASP A 479 -23.08 1.07 28.00
CA ASP A 479 -24.48 1.49 27.83
C ASP A 479 -24.79 1.83 26.36
N ASN A 480 -24.24 1.04 25.43
CA ASN A 480 -24.42 1.20 23.98
C ASN A 480 -24.05 2.61 23.48
N GLY A 481 -22.91 3.13 23.94
CA GLY A 481 -22.37 4.44 23.55
C GLY A 481 -23.02 5.63 24.25
N THR A 482 -24.07 5.45 25.05
CA THR A 482 -24.79 6.59 25.66
C THR A 482 -23.86 7.45 26.50
N SER A 483 -22.94 6.83 27.25
CA SER A 483 -21.87 7.50 27.98
C SER A 483 -20.52 6.83 27.77
N TRP A 484 -19.46 7.64 27.80
CA TRP A 484 -18.08 7.21 27.57
C TRP A 484 -17.16 7.66 28.68
N ASN A 485 -16.32 6.74 29.15
CA ASN A 485 -15.32 6.99 30.17
C ASN A 485 -13.93 6.67 29.65
N ALA A 486 -12.98 7.57 29.85
CA ALA A 486 -11.59 7.37 29.46
C ALA A 486 -10.94 6.26 30.32
N VAL A 487 -10.35 5.25 29.69
CA VAL A 487 -9.73 4.09 30.35
C VAL A 487 -8.28 3.95 29.88
N ASN A 488 -7.43 4.88 30.32
CA ASN A 488 -6.10 5.12 29.73
C ASN A 488 -4.91 4.75 30.64
N SER A 489 -5.15 4.16 31.80
CA SER A 489 -4.09 3.89 32.78
C SER A 489 -3.07 2.90 32.20
N GLY A 490 -1.79 3.31 32.12
CA GLY A 490 -0.71 2.47 31.57
C GLY A 490 -0.54 2.54 30.05
N LEU A 491 -1.34 3.33 29.32
CA LEU A 491 -1.08 3.57 27.89
C LEU A 491 0.12 4.49 27.70
N THR A 492 1.05 4.08 26.84
CA THR A 492 2.24 4.85 26.48
C THR A 492 1.96 5.93 25.43
N SER A 493 0.89 5.77 24.64
CA SER A 493 0.40 6.75 23.66
C SER A 493 -1.12 6.83 23.68
N LYS A 494 -1.65 8.05 23.56
CA LYS A 494 -3.10 8.32 23.50
C LYS A 494 -3.62 8.50 22.07
N TRP A 495 -2.78 8.28 21.06
CA TRP A 495 -3.24 8.25 19.68
C TRP A 495 -3.44 6.79 19.29
N ILE A 496 -4.69 6.35 19.29
CA ILE A 496 -5.09 4.96 19.00
C ILE A 496 -5.48 4.87 17.52
N PHE A 497 -4.80 4.01 16.76
CA PHE A 497 -5.13 3.75 15.35
C PHE A 497 -6.11 2.59 15.19
N THR A 498 -5.96 1.55 16.00
CA THR A 498 -6.76 0.32 15.90
C THR A 498 -6.96 -0.31 17.27
N LEU A 499 -8.07 -1.03 17.43
CA LEU A 499 -8.45 -1.70 18.67
C LEU A 499 -9.16 -3.01 18.31
N ALA A 500 -8.85 -4.09 19.00
CA ALA A 500 -9.50 -5.38 18.80
C ALA A 500 -9.61 -6.19 20.09
N ALA A 501 -10.66 -6.99 20.19
CA ALA A 501 -10.82 -7.98 21.25
C ALA A 501 -10.38 -9.36 20.74
N SER A 502 -9.69 -10.11 21.59
CA SER A 502 -9.41 -11.54 21.38
C SER A 502 -9.55 -12.29 22.69
N GLY A 503 -10.58 -13.13 22.79
CA GLY A 503 -11.00 -13.72 24.06
C GLY A 503 -11.33 -12.63 25.09
N ALA A 504 -10.80 -12.74 26.31
CA ALA A 504 -10.99 -11.74 27.37
C ALA A 504 -10.06 -10.51 27.27
N LYS A 505 -9.14 -10.49 26.28
CA LYS A 505 -8.12 -9.45 26.16
C LYS A 505 -8.53 -8.40 25.13
N LEU A 506 -8.13 -7.16 25.40
CA LEU A 506 -8.19 -6.05 24.45
C LEU A 506 -6.78 -5.66 24.02
N TYR A 507 -6.62 -5.42 22.73
CA TYR A 507 -5.37 -5.00 22.12
C TYR A 507 -5.57 -3.63 21.47
N VAL A 508 -4.61 -2.73 21.68
CA VAL A 508 -4.59 -1.42 21.02
C VAL A 508 -3.31 -1.25 20.24
N GLY A 509 -3.46 -0.80 19.01
CA GLY A 509 -2.38 -0.33 18.17
C GLY A 509 -2.33 1.19 18.26
N THR A 510 -1.17 1.73 18.59
CA THR A 510 -0.99 3.17 18.79
C THR A 510 -0.20 3.80 17.65
N ASN A 511 -0.28 5.12 17.52
CA ASN A 511 0.59 5.89 16.62
C ASN A 511 2.00 6.00 17.22
N GLY A 512 2.88 5.06 16.88
CA GLY A 512 4.29 5.08 17.24
C GLY A 512 4.64 4.55 18.64
N GLY A 513 3.67 4.13 19.43
CA GLY A 513 3.87 3.53 20.76
C GLY A 513 3.79 1.99 20.78
N GLY A 514 3.62 1.33 19.62
CA GLY A 514 3.52 -0.12 19.54
C GLY A 514 2.13 -0.64 19.94
N VAL A 515 2.11 -1.79 20.60
CA VAL A 515 0.88 -2.47 21.03
C VAL A 515 0.78 -2.51 22.54
N SER A 516 -0.36 -2.11 23.08
CA SER A 516 -0.69 -2.35 24.49
C SER A 516 -1.83 -3.35 24.61
N VAL A 517 -1.85 -4.11 25.70
CA VAL A 517 -2.89 -5.09 26.01
C VAL A 517 -3.55 -4.78 27.36
N SER A 518 -4.85 -5.05 27.44
CA SER A 518 -5.60 -5.03 28.69
C SER A 518 -6.28 -6.37 28.92
N THR A 519 -6.23 -6.85 30.16
CA THR A 519 -6.92 -8.07 30.64
C THR A 519 -8.11 -7.74 31.54
N ASN A 520 -8.45 -6.47 31.70
CA ASN A 520 -9.47 -5.97 32.64
C ASN A 520 -10.36 -4.89 31.99
N ASN A 521 -10.78 -5.14 30.74
CA ASN A 521 -11.68 -4.26 29.99
C ASN A 521 -11.17 -2.80 29.89
N GLY A 522 -9.88 -2.63 29.64
CA GLY A 522 -9.25 -1.34 29.42
C GLY A 522 -8.92 -0.55 30.70
N THR A 523 -9.32 -1.03 31.88
CA THR A 523 -9.06 -0.32 33.14
C THR A 523 -7.57 -0.04 33.35
N SER A 524 -6.71 -0.99 32.98
CA SER A 524 -5.27 -0.79 32.88
C SER A 524 -4.69 -1.48 31.65
N TRP A 525 -3.58 -0.92 31.16
CA TRP A 525 -2.86 -1.38 29.98
C TRP A 525 -1.41 -1.70 30.30
N SER A 526 -0.86 -2.66 29.57
CA SER A 526 0.56 -3.01 29.61
C SER A 526 1.11 -3.05 28.19
N ASP A 527 2.28 -2.45 28.00
CA ASP A 527 2.99 -2.49 26.72
C ASP A 527 3.46 -3.91 26.42
N ILE A 528 3.16 -4.40 25.22
CA ILE A 528 3.57 -5.69 24.69
C ILE A 528 4.15 -5.55 23.28
N GLY A 529 4.59 -4.35 22.89
CA GLY A 529 5.14 -4.08 21.55
C GLY A 529 6.50 -4.73 21.26
N TYR A 530 7.09 -5.44 22.21
CA TYR A 530 8.36 -6.15 22.05
C TYR A 530 8.32 -7.11 20.85
N GLY A 531 9.31 -7.02 19.95
CA GLY A 531 9.39 -7.80 18.71
C GLY A 531 8.73 -7.17 17.48
N LEU A 532 7.99 -6.06 17.63
CA LEU A 532 7.54 -5.26 16.48
C LEU A 532 8.71 -4.40 15.99
N THR A 533 9.17 -4.63 14.76
CA THR A 533 10.18 -3.76 14.13
C THR A 533 9.60 -2.40 13.72
N ASN A 534 8.28 -2.25 13.78
CA ASN A 534 7.54 -1.05 13.45
C ASN A 534 6.40 -0.82 14.47
N PRO A 535 6.40 0.30 15.20
CA PRO A 535 5.41 0.55 16.25
C PRO A 535 4.07 1.11 15.74
N TYR A 536 3.89 1.29 14.42
CA TYR A 536 2.66 1.78 13.81
C TYR A 536 1.75 0.60 13.43
N VAL A 537 0.86 0.22 14.36
CA VAL A 537 -0.07 -0.88 14.14
C VAL A 537 -1.41 -0.37 13.61
N ILE A 538 -1.82 -0.87 12.45
CA ILE A 538 -2.94 -0.34 11.65
C ILE A 538 -4.19 -1.23 11.75
N SER A 539 -4.00 -2.54 11.85
CA SER A 539 -5.10 -3.51 11.98
C SER A 539 -4.70 -4.69 12.83
N PHE A 540 -5.67 -5.29 13.52
CA PHE A 540 -5.53 -6.61 14.13
C PHE A 540 -6.45 -7.62 13.47
N ALA A 541 -6.09 -8.89 13.58
CA ALA A 541 -7.01 -10.01 13.41
C ALA A 541 -6.69 -11.10 14.45
N SER A 542 -7.64 -11.97 14.75
CA SER A 542 -7.44 -13.06 15.72
C SER A 542 -7.92 -14.40 15.16
N SER A 543 -7.25 -15.47 15.56
CA SER A 543 -7.68 -16.84 15.29
C SER A 543 -7.46 -17.69 16.54
N GLY A 544 -8.58 -18.01 17.20
CA GLY A 544 -8.56 -18.55 18.54
C GLY A 544 -7.81 -17.60 19.48
N PRO A 545 -6.75 -18.05 20.16
CA PRO A 545 -6.04 -17.21 21.13
C PRO A 545 -4.85 -16.46 20.50
N ASN A 546 -4.54 -16.70 19.22
CA ASN A 546 -3.47 -16.02 18.48
C ASN A 546 -3.96 -14.67 17.94
N VAL A 547 -3.08 -13.68 17.96
CA VAL A 547 -3.37 -12.33 17.46
C VAL A 547 -2.34 -11.95 16.41
N PHE A 548 -2.81 -11.38 15.30
CA PHE A 548 -2.01 -10.86 14.21
C PHE A 548 -2.09 -9.33 14.19
N ALA A 549 -0.97 -8.66 14.00
CA ALA A 549 -0.88 -7.21 13.85
C ALA A 549 -0.35 -6.86 12.46
N ALA A 550 -1.03 -5.94 11.78
CA ALA A 550 -0.57 -5.33 10.54
C ALA A 550 0.13 -4.00 10.82
N THR A 551 1.27 -3.79 10.17
CA THR A 551 2.08 -2.58 10.24
C THR A 551 2.52 -2.19 8.83
N THR A 552 3.16 -1.01 8.69
CA THR A 552 3.78 -0.63 7.40
C THR A 552 5.06 -1.42 7.07
N SER A 553 5.51 -2.31 7.96
CA SER A 553 6.66 -3.21 7.79
C SER A 553 6.27 -4.69 7.79
N GLY A 554 4.97 -4.99 7.60
CA GLY A 554 4.45 -6.33 7.43
C GLY A 554 3.55 -6.78 8.58
N VAL A 555 3.27 -8.09 8.58
CA VAL A 555 2.44 -8.79 9.56
C VAL A 555 3.31 -9.40 10.67
N PHE A 556 2.82 -9.32 11.89
CA PHE A 556 3.41 -9.94 13.08
C PHE A 556 2.38 -10.82 13.79
N LEU A 557 2.85 -11.91 14.40
CA LEU A 557 2.04 -12.88 15.13
C LEU A 557 2.44 -12.88 16.61
N LEU A 558 1.44 -12.80 17.48
CA LEU A 558 1.54 -13.07 18.90
C LEU A 558 0.87 -14.42 19.21
N THR A 559 1.67 -15.38 19.64
CA THR A 559 1.24 -16.71 20.10
C THR A 559 1.01 -16.73 21.62
N ASN A 560 0.34 -17.79 22.10
CA ASN A 560 -0.01 -17.96 23.52
C ASN A 560 1.18 -18.10 24.48
N ASP A 561 2.36 -18.42 23.96
CA ASP A 561 3.60 -18.48 24.73
C ASP A 561 4.02 -17.11 25.31
N GLY A 562 3.45 -16.01 24.79
CA GLY A 562 3.63 -14.67 25.34
C GLY A 562 5.05 -14.13 25.20
N THR A 563 5.88 -14.73 24.34
CA THR A 563 7.30 -14.39 24.16
C THR A 563 7.53 -13.21 23.21
N GLY A 564 6.54 -12.33 23.03
CA GLY A 564 6.60 -11.17 22.12
C GLY A 564 6.14 -11.45 20.68
N TRP A 565 6.08 -10.39 19.87
CA TRP A 565 5.64 -10.44 18.48
C TRP A 565 6.70 -11.07 17.58
N LYS A 566 6.30 -12.04 16.76
CA LYS A 566 7.16 -12.71 15.77
C LYS A 566 6.80 -12.24 14.36
N ALA A 567 7.80 -11.91 13.55
CA ALA A 567 7.59 -11.55 12.15
C ALA A 567 6.89 -12.68 11.40
N ALA A 568 5.80 -12.37 10.72
CA ALA A 568 4.99 -13.33 9.97
C ALA A 568 4.84 -12.91 8.50
N HIS A 569 5.70 -12.03 7.97
CA HIS A 569 5.57 -11.41 6.64
C HIS A 569 6.43 -12.03 5.53
N SER A 570 7.09 -13.17 5.76
CA SER A 570 7.87 -13.85 4.73
C SER A 570 7.05 -14.11 3.45
N GLY A 571 7.54 -13.64 2.31
CA GLY A 571 6.85 -13.73 1.01
C GLY A 571 6.00 -12.52 0.63
N LEU A 572 5.72 -11.57 1.55
CA LEU A 572 5.09 -10.30 1.19
C LEU A 572 6.11 -9.43 0.44
N THR A 573 5.84 -9.15 -0.83
CA THR A 573 6.66 -8.20 -1.61
C THR A 573 6.26 -6.75 -1.33
N ASN A 574 5.02 -6.52 -0.85
CA ASN A 574 4.57 -5.23 -0.32
C ASN A 574 4.28 -5.40 1.17
N THR A 575 5.06 -4.73 2.02
CA THR A 575 4.95 -4.82 3.48
C THR A 575 4.08 -3.74 4.10
N ASP A 576 3.52 -2.81 3.31
CA ASP A 576 2.60 -1.81 3.83
C ASP A 576 1.19 -2.41 4.01
N VAL A 577 0.99 -3.13 5.11
CA VAL A 577 -0.26 -3.84 5.41
C VAL A 577 -1.22 -2.94 6.18
N ARG A 578 -2.43 -2.75 5.62
CA ARG A 578 -3.47 -1.84 6.14
C ARG A 578 -4.66 -2.55 6.78
N GLY A 579 -4.93 -3.79 6.39
CA GLY A 579 -6.07 -4.55 6.89
C GLY A 579 -5.75 -6.03 7.04
N LEU A 580 -6.33 -6.66 8.05
CA LEU A 580 -6.27 -8.11 8.24
C LEU A 580 -7.68 -8.68 8.38
N ALA A 581 -7.90 -9.87 7.82
CA ALA A 581 -9.11 -10.65 8.06
C ALA A 581 -8.78 -12.14 8.11
N VAL A 582 -9.48 -12.87 8.97
CA VAL A 582 -9.46 -14.34 8.99
C VAL A 582 -10.71 -14.85 8.31
N GLN A 583 -10.54 -15.79 7.37
CA GLN A 583 -11.64 -16.51 6.74
C GLN A 583 -11.24 -17.98 6.56
N GLY A 584 -12.06 -18.87 7.10
CA GLY A 584 -11.77 -20.30 7.12
C GLY A 584 -10.40 -20.57 7.77
N SER A 585 -9.54 -21.26 7.03
CA SER A 585 -8.18 -21.64 7.47
C SER A 585 -7.09 -20.63 7.07
N ASN A 586 -7.44 -19.44 6.57
CA ASN A 586 -6.48 -18.48 6.03
C ASN A 586 -6.52 -17.14 6.76
N LEU A 587 -5.35 -16.51 6.86
CA LEU A 587 -5.22 -15.09 7.12
C LEU A 587 -5.06 -14.35 5.79
N TYR A 588 -5.77 -13.22 5.67
CA TYR A 588 -5.69 -12.31 4.55
C TYR A 588 -5.08 -10.98 4.99
N ALA A 589 -4.21 -10.42 4.16
CA ALA A 589 -3.57 -9.13 4.37
C ALA A 589 -3.88 -8.19 3.20
N ALA A 590 -4.54 -7.07 3.50
CA ALA A 590 -4.74 -5.97 2.57
C ALA A 590 -3.52 -5.05 2.62
N THR A 591 -3.01 -4.69 1.45
CA THR A 591 -1.81 -3.85 1.31
C THR A 591 -2.10 -2.55 0.60
N TRP A 592 -1.28 -1.54 0.86
CA TRP A 592 -1.31 -0.27 0.16
C TRP A 592 -0.55 -0.40 -1.17
N GLY A 593 -1.26 -0.79 -2.24
CA GLY A 593 -0.70 -0.86 -3.61
C GLY A 593 -0.34 -2.26 -4.08
N GLY A 594 -0.41 -3.29 -3.23
CA GLY A 594 -0.14 -4.69 -3.60
C GLY A 594 -1.37 -5.61 -3.59
N GLY A 595 -2.57 -5.06 -3.47
CA GLY A 595 -3.82 -5.81 -3.36
C GLY A 595 -3.93 -6.63 -2.08
N VAL A 596 -4.56 -7.82 -2.17
CA VAL A 596 -4.72 -8.74 -1.06
C VAL A 596 -3.77 -9.94 -1.19
N TRP A 597 -3.20 -10.35 -0.07
CA TRP A 597 -2.38 -11.54 0.08
C TRP A 597 -3.06 -12.52 1.01
N ARG A 598 -2.76 -13.81 0.85
CA ARG A 598 -3.25 -14.86 1.74
C ARG A 598 -2.12 -15.75 2.22
N ARG A 599 -2.25 -16.29 3.41
CA ARG A 599 -1.41 -17.38 3.89
C ARG A 599 -2.18 -18.28 4.85
N PRO A 600 -2.03 -19.62 4.74
CA PRO A 600 -2.70 -20.55 5.64
C PRO A 600 -2.31 -20.33 7.10
N LEU A 601 -3.30 -20.38 7.99
CA LEU A 601 -3.08 -20.26 9.43
C LEU A 601 -2.24 -21.41 9.98
N SER A 602 -2.38 -22.63 9.43
CA SER A 602 -1.59 -23.81 9.81
C SER A 602 -0.09 -23.66 9.58
N GLU A 603 0.30 -22.77 8.68
CA GLU A 603 1.70 -22.45 8.38
C GLU A 603 2.29 -21.36 9.28
N MET A 604 1.44 -20.57 9.93
CA MET A 604 1.84 -19.49 10.85
C MET A 604 1.77 -19.96 12.30
N ILE A 605 0.68 -20.67 12.60
CA ILE A 605 0.37 -21.29 13.87
C ILE A 605 0.74 -22.75 13.65
N THR A 606 2.03 -23.05 13.65
CA THR A 606 2.47 -24.45 13.63
C THR A 606 1.75 -25.15 14.79
N SER A 607 1.09 -26.27 14.50
CA SER A 607 0.57 -27.13 15.56
C SER A 607 1.69 -27.31 16.57
N VAL A 608 1.40 -27.00 17.83
CA VAL A 608 2.26 -27.28 18.98
C VAL A 608 2.98 -28.58 18.66
N GLU A 609 4.28 -28.53 18.34
CA GLU A 609 5.13 -29.65 18.70
C GLU A 609 4.81 -29.80 20.17
N SER A 610 4.15 -30.90 20.51
CA SER A 610 3.99 -31.31 21.88
C SER A 610 5.40 -31.49 22.42
N PHE A 611 6.04 -30.38 22.79
CA PHE A 611 7.03 -30.36 23.83
C PHE A 611 6.30 -31.01 24.99
N SER A 612 6.68 -32.25 25.27
CA SER A 612 6.52 -32.79 26.60
C SER A 612 6.95 -31.68 27.55
N ARG A 613 5.97 -31.07 28.22
CA ARG A 613 6.18 -30.03 29.22
C ARG A 613 6.84 -30.71 30.41
N GLU A 614 8.13 -30.99 30.29
CA GLU A 614 8.96 -31.06 31.48
C GLU A 614 8.97 -29.65 32.03
N LEU A 615 8.20 -29.46 33.10
CA LEU A 615 8.29 -28.25 33.89
C LEU A 615 9.74 -28.11 34.36
N PRO A 616 10.33 -26.91 34.29
CA PRO A 616 11.66 -26.69 34.83
C PRO A 616 11.72 -27.20 36.27
N SER A 617 12.80 -27.87 36.66
CA SER A 617 12.98 -28.33 38.03
C SER A 617 13.67 -27.28 38.93
N THR A 618 14.15 -26.19 38.33
CA THR A 618 14.92 -25.16 39.02
C THR A 618 14.54 -23.75 38.59
N PHE A 619 14.73 -22.78 39.46
CA PHE A 619 14.75 -21.37 39.08
C PHE A 619 16.05 -21.07 38.32
N SER A 620 15.96 -20.30 37.24
CA SER A 620 17.16 -19.83 36.52
C SER A 620 16.90 -18.51 35.81
N LEU A 621 17.93 -17.68 35.71
CA LEU A 621 18.01 -16.56 34.77
C LEU A 621 19.22 -16.83 33.88
N GLU A 622 19.02 -16.89 32.57
CA GLU A 622 20.11 -17.05 31.61
C GLU A 622 20.80 -15.71 31.32
N GLN A 623 22.04 -15.80 30.85
CA GLN A 623 22.77 -14.63 30.37
C GLN A 623 22.00 -14.01 29.19
N ASN A 624 21.82 -12.69 29.21
CA ASN A 624 21.11 -12.01 28.13
C ASN A 624 21.80 -12.16 26.79
N TYR A 625 21.03 -12.22 25.70
CA TYR A 625 21.53 -12.25 24.34
C TYR A 625 20.81 -11.22 23.46
N PRO A 626 21.55 -10.42 22.65
CA PRO A 626 23.00 -10.32 22.64
C PRO A 626 23.57 -9.68 23.92
N ASN A 627 24.84 -9.96 24.26
CA ASN A 627 25.60 -9.27 25.31
C ASN A 627 27.10 -9.26 24.93
N PRO A 628 27.72 -8.12 24.59
CA PRO A 628 27.16 -6.76 24.59
C PRO A 628 26.00 -6.57 23.60
N PHE A 629 25.13 -5.60 23.85
CA PHE A 629 24.01 -5.24 22.96
C PHE A 629 23.95 -3.74 22.68
N ASN A 630 23.26 -3.35 21.58
CA ASN A 630 23.12 -1.95 21.20
C ASN A 630 21.74 -1.34 21.49
N PHE A 631 20.67 -1.93 20.97
CA PHE A 631 19.31 -1.39 21.16
C PHE A 631 18.45 -2.24 22.08
N GLU A 632 18.54 -3.57 21.95
CA GLU A 632 17.71 -4.51 22.68
C GLU A 632 18.50 -5.77 23.05
N THR A 633 18.17 -6.34 24.21
CA THR A 633 18.66 -7.64 24.64
C THR A 633 17.56 -8.42 25.34
N THR A 634 17.69 -9.74 25.35
CA THR A 634 16.66 -10.66 25.81
C THR A 634 17.19 -11.56 26.90
N PHE A 635 16.41 -11.78 27.96
CA PHE A 635 16.67 -12.68 29.08
C PHE A 635 15.69 -13.85 29.02
N HIS A 636 16.21 -15.07 29.20
CA HIS A 636 15.40 -16.26 29.41
C HIS A 636 15.43 -16.63 30.90
N TYR A 637 14.29 -16.99 31.47
CA TYR A 637 14.21 -17.39 32.88
C TYR A 637 13.22 -18.53 33.08
N GLN A 638 13.44 -19.34 34.12
CA GLN A 638 12.66 -20.55 34.41
C GLN A 638 12.09 -20.51 35.83
N LEU A 639 10.89 -21.07 35.99
CA LEU A 639 10.16 -21.21 37.25
C LEU A 639 9.71 -22.66 37.43
N PRO A 640 10.12 -23.35 38.50
CA PRO A 640 9.64 -24.70 38.80
C PRO A 640 8.28 -24.72 39.51
N GLU A 641 7.89 -23.60 40.11
CA GLU A 641 6.65 -23.45 40.88
C GLU A 641 6.08 -22.04 40.71
N THR A 642 4.77 -21.89 40.97
CA THR A 642 4.07 -20.61 40.91
C THR A 642 4.70 -19.62 41.88
N SER A 643 5.20 -18.49 41.37
CA SER A 643 5.98 -17.53 42.15
C SER A 643 5.64 -16.09 41.78
N HIS A 644 5.75 -15.15 42.73
CA HIS A 644 5.81 -13.74 42.40
C HIS A 644 7.20 -13.42 41.86
N VAL A 645 7.28 -12.94 40.62
CA VAL A 645 8.52 -12.68 39.89
C VAL A 645 8.73 -11.20 39.73
N ARG A 646 9.93 -10.72 40.09
CA ARG A 646 10.41 -9.39 39.77
C ARG A 646 11.71 -9.46 38.99
N ILE A 647 11.75 -8.89 37.78
CA ILE A 647 12.99 -8.72 37.01
C ILE A 647 13.23 -7.22 36.84
N SER A 648 14.33 -6.72 37.37
CA SER A 648 14.70 -5.30 37.37
C SER A 648 16.10 -5.08 36.79
N ILE A 649 16.27 -3.97 36.07
CA ILE A 649 17.58 -3.50 35.59
C ILE A 649 18.07 -2.42 36.55
N CYS A 650 19.28 -2.59 37.06
CA CYS A 650 20.00 -1.62 37.87
C CYS A 650 21.27 -1.14 37.16
N ASN A 651 21.71 0.09 37.43
CA ASN A 651 23.00 0.59 36.96
C ASN A 651 24.16 0.07 37.84
N GLU A 652 25.39 0.48 37.55
CA GLU A 652 26.61 0.10 38.26
C GLU A 652 26.65 0.52 39.73
N THR A 653 25.83 1.49 40.14
CA THR A 653 25.68 1.92 41.54
C THR A 653 24.53 1.21 42.27
N GLY A 654 23.86 0.25 41.62
CA GLY A 654 22.72 -0.49 42.17
C GLY A 654 21.40 0.27 42.14
N ARG A 655 21.35 1.47 41.55
CA ARG A 655 20.12 2.25 41.39
C ARG A 655 19.23 1.60 40.33
N LEU A 656 17.95 1.42 40.67
CA LEU A 656 16.93 0.93 39.74
C LEU A 656 16.82 1.86 38.52
N VAL A 657 16.92 1.25 37.34
CA VAL A 657 16.77 1.89 36.02
C VAL A 657 15.40 1.57 35.43
N ARG A 658 15.00 0.29 35.50
CA ARG A 658 13.72 -0.18 34.96
C ARG A 658 13.25 -1.45 35.65
N THR A 659 11.95 -1.60 35.83
CA THR A 659 11.35 -2.91 36.15
C THR A 659 10.78 -3.52 34.87
N LEU A 660 11.25 -4.71 34.49
CA LEU A 660 10.81 -5.41 33.28
C LEU A 660 9.55 -6.25 33.55
N ILE A 661 9.50 -6.93 34.70
CA ILE A 661 8.36 -7.74 35.16
C ILE A 661 8.24 -7.55 36.67
N ASP A 662 7.01 -7.43 37.17
CA ASP A 662 6.65 -7.52 38.60
C ASP A 662 5.25 -8.14 38.72
N GLY A 663 5.17 -9.42 39.11
CA GLY A 663 3.88 -10.11 39.21
C GLY A 663 3.96 -11.63 39.36
N LYS A 664 2.82 -12.24 39.71
CA LYS A 664 2.67 -13.69 39.85
C LYS A 664 2.74 -14.42 38.50
N LYS A 665 3.54 -15.49 38.43
CA LYS A 665 3.74 -16.35 37.25
C LYS A 665 3.62 -17.82 37.64
N GLU A 666 3.04 -18.62 36.74
CA GLU A 666 2.92 -20.08 36.88
C GLU A 666 4.26 -20.79 36.57
N PRO A 667 4.39 -22.11 36.81
CA PRO A 667 5.59 -22.86 36.47
C PRO A 667 5.81 -22.93 34.94
N GLY A 668 7.03 -22.62 34.49
CA GLY A 668 7.39 -22.63 33.08
C GLY A 668 8.68 -21.87 32.75
N THR A 669 9.02 -21.89 31.46
CA THR A 669 10.13 -21.12 30.88
C THR A 669 9.57 -19.86 30.23
N TYR A 670 10.24 -18.73 30.43
CA TYR A 670 9.78 -17.40 30.07
C TYR A 670 10.90 -16.58 29.43
N THR A 671 10.51 -15.51 28.76
CA THR A 671 11.43 -14.57 28.10
C THR A 671 11.00 -13.14 28.41
N VAL A 672 11.98 -12.25 28.61
CA VAL A 672 11.75 -10.81 28.80
C VAL A 672 12.86 -10.01 28.14
N SER A 673 12.55 -8.88 27.51
CA SER A 673 13.53 -8.06 26.79
C SER A 673 13.67 -6.66 27.41
N TRP A 674 14.86 -6.08 27.28
CA TRP A 674 15.15 -4.71 27.67
C TRP A 674 15.64 -3.90 26.47
N ASN A 675 14.89 -2.85 26.12
CA ASN A 675 15.16 -1.98 24.98
C ASN A 675 16.03 -0.76 25.32
N SER A 676 16.93 -0.90 26.30
CA SER A 676 17.84 0.16 26.79
C SER A 676 17.16 1.44 27.31
N ARG A 677 15.86 1.41 27.67
CA ARG A 677 15.15 2.57 28.26
C ARG A 677 14.87 2.40 29.75
N ASN A 678 14.79 3.51 30.48
CA ASN A 678 14.33 3.57 31.86
C ASN A 678 12.79 3.62 31.97
N ASP A 679 12.25 3.63 33.19
CA ASP A 679 10.78 3.67 33.44
C ASP A 679 10.09 4.95 32.92
N GLN A 680 10.85 6.02 32.63
CA GLN A 680 10.34 7.27 32.03
C GLN A 680 10.41 7.25 30.49
N GLY A 681 10.84 6.14 29.89
CA GLY A 681 10.98 5.98 28.44
C GLY A 681 12.26 6.59 27.86
N ASN A 682 13.15 7.14 28.68
CA ASN A 682 14.40 7.74 28.22
C ASN A 682 15.48 6.67 27.99
N LEU A 683 16.30 6.84 26.95
CA LEU A 683 17.41 5.94 26.64
C LEU A 683 18.49 6.00 27.73
N SER A 684 18.97 4.83 28.14
CA SER A 684 20.08 4.64 29.06
C SER A 684 21.43 4.91 28.36
N GLY A 685 22.44 5.28 29.15
CA GLY A 685 23.81 5.51 28.65
C GLY A 685 24.55 4.21 28.36
N THR A 686 25.53 4.24 27.44
CA THR A 686 26.51 3.14 27.30
C THR A 686 27.12 2.81 28.65
N GLY A 687 27.16 1.54 29.04
CA GLY A 687 27.63 1.18 30.36
C GLY A 687 27.29 -0.25 30.80
N ILE A 688 27.69 -0.55 32.04
CA ILE A 688 27.41 -1.83 32.69
C ILE A 688 26.12 -1.69 33.50
N TYR A 689 25.22 -2.63 33.30
CA TYR A 689 23.98 -2.78 34.02
C TYR A 689 23.90 -4.18 34.65
N PHE A 690 22.97 -4.35 35.56
CA PHE A 690 22.69 -5.62 36.22
C PHE A 690 21.21 -5.94 36.11
N ALA A 691 20.89 -7.07 35.51
CA ALA A 691 19.54 -7.62 35.55
C ALA A 691 19.40 -8.50 36.79
N LYS A 692 18.52 -8.11 37.69
CA LYS A 692 18.21 -8.81 38.94
C LYS A 692 16.88 -9.53 38.79
N PHE A 693 16.89 -10.85 38.90
CA PHE A 693 15.70 -11.69 38.95
C PHE A 693 15.46 -12.09 40.40
N GLU A 694 14.26 -11.82 40.91
CA GLU A 694 13.87 -12.04 42.29
C GLU A 694 12.53 -12.77 42.34
N THR A 695 12.46 -13.77 43.22
CA THR A 695 11.25 -14.41 43.71
C THR A 695 11.34 -14.50 45.23
N GLU A 696 10.29 -15.00 45.88
CA GLU A 696 10.31 -15.24 47.32
C GLU A 696 11.42 -16.21 47.77
N LYS A 697 11.89 -17.10 46.88
CA LYS A 697 12.83 -18.18 47.20
C LYS A 697 14.14 -18.15 46.42
N PHE A 698 14.29 -17.25 45.44
CA PHE A 698 15.42 -17.25 44.52
C PHE A 698 15.78 -15.83 44.08
N ILE A 699 17.09 -15.53 44.08
CA ILE A 699 17.63 -14.30 43.51
C ILE A 699 18.82 -14.66 42.62
N ASP A 700 18.85 -14.13 41.40
CA ASP A 700 19.98 -14.23 40.48
C ASP A 700 20.25 -12.87 39.82
N VAL A 701 21.51 -12.59 39.49
CA VAL A 701 21.94 -11.34 38.89
C VAL A 701 22.84 -11.61 37.69
N LYS A 702 22.50 -11.04 36.54
CA LYS A 702 23.34 -11.08 35.33
C LYS A 702 23.89 -9.71 34.99
N LYS A 703 25.19 -9.68 34.65
CA LYS A 703 25.85 -8.50 34.11
C LYS A 703 25.42 -8.28 32.67
N VAL A 704 25.04 -7.05 32.34
CA VAL A 704 24.47 -6.64 31.06
C VAL A 704 25.31 -5.48 30.53
N LEU A 705 25.81 -5.57 29.31
CA LEU A 705 26.71 -4.58 28.72
C LEU A 705 26.03 -3.90 27.53
N LEU A 706 25.70 -2.62 27.69
CA LEU A 706 25.11 -1.78 26.65
C LEU A 706 26.22 -0.99 25.94
N ILE A 707 26.33 -1.15 24.62
CA ILE A 707 27.25 -0.44 23.72
C ILE A 707 26.46 0.32 22.66
N LYS A 708 26.72 1.62 22.46
CA LYS A 708 26.05 2.39 21.40
C LYS A 708 26.82 2.32 20.09
#